data_AF-A0A1C7LY74-F1
#
_entry.id   AF-A0A1C7LY74-F1
#
_cell.length_a   1.000
_cell.length_b   1.000
_cell.length_c   1.000
_cell.angle_alpha   90.00
_cell.angle_beta   90.00
_cell.angle_gamma   90.00
#
_symmetry.space_group_name_H-M   'P 1'
#
loop_
_entity.id
_entity.type
_entity.pdbx_description
1 polymer ?
#
loop_
_entity_poly.entity_id
_entity_poly.type
_entity_poly.pdbx_seq_one_letter_code
_entity_poly.pdbx_strand_id
1 'polypeptide(L)'
;MGYHHFELRVNHLPEAAQVAMLLGVVCRVILGISRRAGDFILNLVALVVYLVSSNRDGSSNPSAEDTLRDIPLSINSALSHFNFSGRTTVYAVCEVCHYTYKPLFLLGSSLPIYAERCTNRPIPGGDVCDHPLLSRTSDDELKPTKTFMYHHFHDYLASLLSRKDMEEYMDQSCDDLLKSQSSPSPDFVKHAFEGEFLRSFPGPSPGTLFIDRQGEGRYAFALHIDFFSPEGMTVRGAKTSCGMISMACLNLPFDIRYKPENMYVAGIVPGPNEPHLDELNHYLRPLVDDLVLSYERGVRFSRTSLHRFGRVTRSTVALVIADLPAARKAAQMAAHSSHFYLLSSINSRRTDLDSPDWQCRDKDVLRRQAEDWKHASNVSERKSLFKVNGVRWSELWRLRYWDPPRQLVVDSMHCIFEGIVENHCRIMLNLTTQSASGPESIIPAFHYPFRTPDVPSGDLFLSQTEVKQVSDIHTLLTLPVNVIHNDVWDVLAHRLSGKNVSALRFVCEDLACIPSNAAKKYKVDWVNSLVEWRKQKPYHSDDLKSVKIATPAVMQRIRDVIRDLITPSWLNSVPHNFGDSAAGTVKADEWRTLITIHLPLALISLWGFDVVGYPPNHSPRLREILDHTMSLVSATTLVSKRVMTRARADAFLENMALYIRDLKVVHPSAKHLPNHHMSLHIHSFLLLFGPFSTTGQLESTMLQSFIQGGKLRRWLARPDCSPAIKECNRLLHKFLSEVNGLDADGSRPNT
;
A
#
# COMPACT_ATOMS: atom_id res chain seq x y z
N MET A 1 -22.59 33.76 6.06
CA MET A 1 -21.57 34.36 5.15
C MET A 1 -20.83 33.23 4.47
N GLY A 2 -20.86 33.18 3.14
CA GLY A 2 -20.26 32.08 2.37
C GLY A 2 -18.73 32.11 2.40
N TYR A 3 -18.13 30.92 2.51
CA TYR A 3 -16.68 30.72 2.48
C TYR A 3 -16.12 31.04 1.10
N HIS A 4 -15.11 31.92 1.01
CA HIS A 4 -14.53 32.34 -0.26
C HIS A 4 -13.03 32.03 -0.29
N HIS A 5 -12.59 31.11 -1.16
CA HIS A 5 -11.19 30.67 -1.27
C HIS A 5 -10.20 31.78 -1.68
N PHE A 6 -10.68 32.92 -2.18
CA PHE A 6 -9.84 34.07 -2.54
C PHE A 6 -9.63 35.06 -1.37
N GLU A 7 -10.53 35.08 -0.38
CA GLU A 7 -10.53 36.06 0.71
C GLU A 7 -10.44 35.34 2.06
N LEU A 8 -9.21 35.09 2.51
CA LEU A 8 -8.97 34.55 3.85
C LEU A 8 -8.90 35.69 4.86
N ARG A 9 -9.48 35.49 6.05
CA ARG A 9 -9.48 36.51 7.11
C ARG A 9 -8.07 36.94 7.50
N VAL A 10 -7.10 36.01 7.47
CA VAL A 10 -5.69 36.32 7.74
C VAL A 10 -5.11 37.38 6.81
N ASN A 11 -5.56 37.46 5.55
CA ASN A 11 -5.01 38.40 4.57
C ASN A 11 -5.38 39.86 4.88
N HIS A 12 -6.37 40.10 5.74
CA HIS A 12 -6.82 41.43 6.14
C HIS A 12 -6.19 41.93 7.45
N LEU A 13 -5.37 41.10 8.10
CA LEU A 13 -4.73 41.43 9.37
C LEU A 13 -3.36 42.09 9.15
N PRO A 14 -2.85 42.87 10.11
CA PRO A 14 -1.51 43.45 10.04
C PRO A 14 -0.42 42.38 9.86
N GLU A 15 0.65 42.68 9.11
CA GLU A 15 1.70 41.69 8.78
C GLU A 15 2.31 41.02 10.02
N ALA A 16 2.53 41.76 11.10
CA ALA A 16 3.03 41.22 12.36
C ALA A 16 2.07 40.19 12.99
N ALA A 17 0.76 40.44 12.93
CA ALA A 17 -0.24 39.48 13.38
C ALA A 17 -0.27 38.24 12.48
N GLN A 18 -0.13 38.40 11.16
CA GLN A 18 -0.02 37.29 10.22
C GLN A 18 1.18 36.39 10.53
N VAL A 19 2.36 36.98 10.79
CA VAL A 19 3.59 36.25 11.12
C VAL A 19 3.47 35.55 12.48
N ALA A 20 2.91 36.21 13.50
CA ALA A 20 2.68 35.61 14.81
C ALA A 20 1.77 34.37 14.73
N MET A 21 0.66 34.50 14.01
CA MET A 21 -0.26 33.38 13.77
C MET A 21 0.41 32.27 12.95
N LEU A 22 1.17 32.62 11.91
CA LEU A 22 1.90 31.66 11.10
C LEU A 22 2.87 30.83 11.95
N LEU A 23 3.62 31.47 12.85
CA LEU A 23 4.53 30.78 13.77
C LEU A 23 3.77 29.77 14.65
N GLY A 24 2.71 30.20 15.32
CA GLY A 24 1.91 29.31 16.18
C GLY A 24 1.33 28.12 15.39
N VAL A 25 0.82 28.38 14.18
CA VAL A 25 0.28 27.35 13.30
C VAL A 25 1.37 26.40 12.80
N VAL A 26 2.52 26.89 12.32
CA VAL A 26 3.64 26.06 11.88
C VAL A 26 4.08 25.14 13.00
N CYS A 27 4.26 25.66 14.21
CA CYS A 27 4.65 24.84 15.34
C CYS A 27 3.61 23.75 15.63
N ARG A 28 2.31 24.07 15.60
CA ARG A 28 1.26 23.08 15.87
C ARG A 28 1.12 22.03 14.77
N VAL A 29 1.06 22.49 13.52
CA VAL A 29 0.66 21.70 12.37
C VAL A 29 1.83 20.94 11.75
N ILE A 30 3.00 21.58 11.68
CA ILE A 30 4.21 20.99 11.08
C ILE A 30 5.08 20.35 12.16
N LEU A 31 5.35 21.04 13.27
CA LEU A 31 6.24 20.53 14.33
C LEU A 31 5.52 19.65 15.36
N GLY A 32 4.19 19.55 15.28
CA GLY A 32 3.39 18.66 16.13
C GLY A 32 3.32 19.07 17.61
N ILE A 33 3.68 20.30 17.99
CA ILE A 33 3.67 20.70 19.40
C ILE A 33 2.26 20.65 20.00
N SER A 34 2.19 20.50 21.34
CA SER A 34 0.90 20.49 22.04
C SER A 34 0.17 21.83 21.95
N ARG A 35 -1.16 21.82 22.09
CA ARG A 35 -1.97 23.07 22.07
C ARG A 35 -1.50 24.06 23.13
N ARG A 36 -1.28 23.57 24.36
CA ARG A 36 -0.79 24.39 25.48
C ARG A 36 0.56 25.04 25.18
N ALA A 37 1.48 24.29 24.55
CA ALA A 37 2.77 24.84 24.13
C ALA A 37 2.62 25.88 23.01
N GLY A 38 1.72 25.66 22.05
CA GLY A 38 1.44 26.63 20.99
C GLY A 38 0.78 27.90 21.51
N ASP A 39 -0.17 27.78 22.45
CA ASP A 39 -0.79 28.91 23.13
C ASP A 39 0.28 29.72 23.87
N PHE A 40 1.17 29.06 24.61
CA PHE A 40 2.30 29.72 25.27
C PHE A 40 3.21 30.49 24.30
N ILE A 41 3.56 29.91 23.16
CA ILE A 41 4.35 30.60 22.12
C ILE A 41 3.62 31.84 21.59
N LEU A 42 2.33 31.73 21.26
CA LEU A 42 1.54 32.88 20.80
C LEU A 42 1.46 34.00 21.85
N ASN A 43 1.26 33.64 23.12
CA ASN A 43 1.24 34.58 24.23
C ASN A 43 2.61 35.26 24.44
N LEU A 44 3.72 34.53 24.27
CA LEU A 44 5.06 35.13 24.30
C LEU A 44 5.29 36.11 23.14
N VAL A 45 4.85 35.77 21.93
CA VAL A 45 4.96 36.68 20.79
C VAL A 45 4.13 37.93 21.02
N ALA A 46 2.89 37.79 21.52
CA ALA A 46 2.05 38.93 21.89
C ALA A 46 2.73 39.81 22.96
N LEU A 47 3.38 39.20 23.96
CA LEU A 47 4.14 39.93 24.97
C LEU A 47 5.34 40.68 24.37
N VAL A 48 6.09 40.06 23.45
CA VAL A 48 7.20 40.73 22.75
C VAL A 48 6.70 41.92 21.94
N VAL A 49 5.60 41.75 21.20
CA VAL A 49 4.98 42.85 20.44
C VAL A 49 4.54 43.97 21.39
N TYR A 50 3.98 43.63 22.54
CA TYR A 50 3.61 44.61 23.57
C TYR A 50 4.83 45.39 24.09
N LEU A 51 5.89 44.69 24.49
CA LEU A 51 7.10 45.31 25.03
C LEU A 51 7.82 46.21 24.02
N VAL A 52 7.85 45.82 22.75
CA VAL A 52 8.46 46.62 21.66
C VAL A 52 7.62 47.86 21.33
N SER A 53 6.31 47.79 21.60
CA SER A 53 5.35 48.85 21.25
C SER A 53 5.05 49.82 22.39
N SER A 54 5.48 49.49 23.61
CA SER A 54 5.39 50.38 24.77
C SER A 54 6.57 51.36 24.79
N ASN A 55 6.29 52.67 24.72
CA ASN A 55 7.32 53.68 24.96
C ASN A 55 7.71 53.70 26.45
N ARG A 56 8.90 54.23 26.76
CA ARG A 56 9.41 54.39 28.14
C ARG A 56 8.48 55.19 29.07
N ASP A 57 7.58 55.99 28.49
CA ASP A 57 6.64 56.87 29.20
C ASP A 57 5.25 56.24 29.40
N GLY A 58 5.05 54.96 29.02
CA GLY A 58 3.79 54.23 29.17
C GLY A 58 2.73 54.53 28.09
N SER A 59 2.97 55.47 27.18
CA SER A 59 2.13 55.69 26.00
C SER A 59 2.33 54.56 24.97
N SER A 60 1.26 53.91 24.54
CA SER A 60 1.26 52.91 23.46
C SER A 60 1.03 53.57 22.10
N ASN A 61 1.63 53.01 21.05
CA ASN A 61 1.33 53.40 19.67
C ASN A 61 -0.04 52.80 19.27
N PRO A 62 -1.06 53.57 18.82
CA PRO A 62 -2.40 53.06 18.52
C PRO A 62 -2.38 51.90 17.51
N SER A 63 -1.52 51.98 16.49
CA SER A 63 -1.37 50.91 15.47
C SER A 63 -0.83 49.60 16.06
N ALA A 64 -0.08 49.67 17.15
CA ALA A 64 0.44 48.49 17.82
C ALA A 64 -0.57 47.86 18.78
N GLU A 65 -1.44 48.66 19.41
CA GLU A 65 -2.57 48.14 20.17
C GLU A 65 -3.56 47.39 19.28
N ASP A 66 -3.83 47.90 18.08
CA ASP A 66 -4.66 47.21 17.09
C ASP A 66 -4.03 45.89 16.65
N THR A 67 -2.72 45.89 16.39
CA THR A 67 -1.96 44.66 16.06
C THR A 67 -2.00 43.64 17.20
N LEU A 68 -1.89 44.08 18.45
CA LEU A 68 -1.97 43.21 19.63
C LEU A 68 -3.35 42.58 19.80
N ARG A 69 -4.43 43.34 19.54
CA ARG A 69 -5.80 42.82 19.56
C ARG A 69 -6.04 41.78 18.47
N ASP A 70 -5.37 41.94 17.33
CA ASP A 70 -5.46 41.04 16.19
C ASP A 70 -4.60 39.77 16.32
N ILE A 71 -3.66 39.71 17.28
CA ILE A 71 -2.90 38.49 17.57
C ILE A 71 -3.74 37.56 18.45
N PRO A 72 -4.15 36.39 17.95
CA PRO A 72 -4.89 35.43 18.75
C PRO A 72 -4.02 34.83 19.85
N LEU A 73 -4.55 34.81 21.08
CA LEU A 73 -3.89 34.21 22.26
C LEU A 73 -4.08 32.68 22.35
N SER A 74 -4.86 32.09 21.43
CA SER A 74 -5.04 30.65 21.34
C SER A 74 -4.80 30.12 19.93
N ILE A 75 -4.24 28.92 19.83
CA ILE A 75 -3.99 28.21 18.58
C ILE A 75 -5.29 27.91 17.85
N ASN A 76 -6.38 27.59 18.56
CA ASN A 76 -7.67 27.35 17.93
C ASN A 76 -8.20 28.62 17.24
N SER A 77 -8.06 29.77 17.89
CA SER A 77 -8.39 31.06 17.29
C SER A 77 -7.52 31.29 16.06
N ALA A 78 -6.19 31.12 16.15
CA ALA A 78 -5.27 31.26 15.01
C ALA A 78 -5.66 30.37 13.82
N LEU A 79 -5.90 29.07 14.06
CA LEU A 79 -6.32 28.11 13.03
C LEU A 79 -7.65 28.50 12.36
N SER A 80 -8.56 29.13 13.11
CA SER A 80 -9.84 29.61 12.57
C SER A 80 -9.69 30.76 11.57
N HIS A 81 -8.64 31.60 11.69
CA HIS A 81 -8.36 32.69 10.74
C HIS A 81 -7.85 32.18 9.38
N PHE A 82 -7.14 31.05 9.36
CA PHE A 82 -6.65 30.43 8.13
C PHE A 82 -7.66 29.50 7.46
N ASN A 83 -8.73 29.11 8.16
CA ASN A 83 -9.77 28.22 7.65
C ASN A 83 -9.23 26.87 7.12
N PHE A 84 -8.22 26.28 7.78
CA PHE A 84 -7.64 24.99 7.37
C PHE A 84 -8.61 23.81 7.48
N SER A 85 -9.73 23.94 8.18
CA SER A 85 -10.70 22.85 8.32
C SER A 85 -11.41 22.55 6.97
N GLY A 86 -11.60 23.55 6.11
CA GLY A 86 -12.41 23.42 4.89
C GLY A 86 -13.84 22.99 5.17
N ARG A 87 -14.61 22.68 4.12
CA ARG A 87 -15.99 22.19 4.28
C ARG A 87 -15.97 20.69 4.58
N THR A 88 -16.47 20.32 5.76
CA THR A 88 -16.59 18.92 6.20
C THR A 88 -18.01 18.58 6.60
N THR A 89 -18.32 17.28 6.65
CA THR A 89 -19.54 16.75 7.23
C THR A 89 -19.19 15.54 8.06
N VAL A 90 -19.56 15.57 9.34
CA VAL A 90 -19.35 14.45 10.26
C VAL A 90 -20.59 13.58 10.19
N TYR A 91 -20.45 12.35 9.70
CA TYR A 91 -21.52 11.35 9.67
C TYR A 91 -21.50 10.54 10.96
N ALA A 92 -22.69 10.22 11.49
CA ALA A 92 -22.83 9.16 12.49
C ALA A 92 -22.78 7.81 11.77
N VAL A 93 -22.09 6.83 12.36
CA VAL A 93 -21.86 5.51 11.75
C VAL A 93 -22.46 4.44 12.65
N CYS A 94 -23.28 3.55 12.09
CA CYS A 94 -23.72 2.37 12.81
C CYS A 94 -22.54 1.42 13.07
N GLU A 95 -22.29 1.03 14.32
CA GLU A 95 -21.19 0.11 14.65
C GLU A 95 -21.41 -1.32 14.17
N VAL A 96 -22.65 -1.70 13.87
CA VAL A 96 -23.02 -3.06 13.44
C VAL A 96 -23.02 -3.20 11.92
N CYS A 97 -23.63 -2.25 11.20
CA CYS A 97 -23.79 -2.36 9.73
C CYS A 97 -23.05 -1.27 8.95
N HIS A 98 -22.26 -0.43 9.63
CA HIS A 98 -21.43 0.62 9.05
C HIS A 98 -22.17 1.70 8.23
N TYR A 99 -23.51 1.68 8.23
CA TYR A 99 -24.30 2.67 7.50
C TYR A 99 -24.07 4.08 8.06
N THR A 100 -23.87 5.03 7.15
CA THR A 100 -23.54 6.43 7.47
C THR A 100 -24.78 7.32 7.44
N TYR A 101 -25.00 8.07 8.51
CA TYR A 101 -26.09 9.04 8.66
C TYR A 101 -25.57 10.47 8.64
N LYS A 102 -26.11 11.26 7.72
CA LYS A 102 -25.79 12.68 7.60
C LYS A 102 -26.44 13.48 8.75
N PRO A 103 -25.75 14.47 9.35
CA PRO A 103 -26.34 15.31 10.38
C PRO A 103 -27.44 16.21 9.82
N LEU A 104 -28.45 16.46 10.64
CA LEU A 104 -29.48 17.46 10.43
C LEU A 104 -29.14 18.71 11.27
N PHE A 105 -29.50 19.88 10.77
CA PHE A 105 -29.30 21.15 11.47
C PHE A 105 -30.63 21.88 11.54
N LEU A 106 -31.05 22.31 12.74
CA LEU A 106 -32.20 23.19 12.89
C LEU A 106 -31.88 24.56 12.30
N LEU A 107 -32.91 25.24 11.77
CA LEU A 107 -32.74 26.59 11.22
C LEU A 107 -32.11 27.51 12.28
N GLY A 108 -30.94 28.08 11.96
CA GLY A 108 -30.21 29.00 12.85
C GLY A 108 -29.31 28.33 13.90
N SER A 109 -29.30 27.00 14.02
CA SER A 109 -28.42 26.26 14.93
C SER A 109 -27.20 25.66 14.22
N SER A 110 -26.03 25.73 14.85
CA SER A 110 -24.81 25.05 14.41
C SER A 110 -24.63 23.66 15.03
N LEU A 111 -25.55 23.25 15.93
CA LEU A 111 -25.47 21.96 16.61
C LEU A 111 -26.04 20.84 15.71
N PRO A 112 -25.25 19.80 15.39
CA PRO A 112 -25.71 18.69 14.57
C PRO A 112 -26.64 17.77 15.35
N ILE A 113 -27.77 17.40 14.74
CA ILE A 113 -28.73 16.42 15.23
C ILE A 113 -28.61 15.15 14.39
N TYR A 114 -28.59 14.00 15.07
CA TYR A 114 -28.50 12.69 14.44
C TYR A 114 -29.70 11.84 14.86
N ALA A 115 -30.02 10.83 14.04
CA ALA A 115 -30.97 9.81 14.45
C ALA A 115 -30.43 9.03 15.67
N GLU A 116 -31.30 8.71 16.63
CA GLU A 116 -30.90 7.95 17.82
C GLU A 116 -30.61 6.48 17.51
N ARG A 117 -31.29 5.91 16.51
CA ARG A 117 -31.21 4.48 16.16
C ARG A 117 -31.04 4.29 14.65
N CYS A 118 -30.37 3.20 14.28
CA CYS A 118 -30.09 2.83 12.90
C CYS A 118 -31.36 2.33 12.19
N THR A 119 -31.76 3.04 11.14
CA THR A 119 -32.90 2.68 10.26
C THR A 119 -32.51 1.86 9.03
N ASN A 120 -31.23 1.50 8.87
CA ASN A 120 -30.75 0.78 7.70
C ASN A 120 -31.30 -0.64 7.66
N ARG A 121 -31.60 -1.12 6.45
CA ARG A 121 -31.94 -2.53 6.16
C ARG A 121 -30.83 -3.10 5.28
N PRO A 122 -29.80 -3.75 5.87
CA PRO A 122 -28.69 -4.32 5.10
C PRO A 122 -29.14 -5.36 4.06
N ILE A 123 -30.26 -6.03 4.36
CA ILE A 123 -30.87 -7.06 3.52
C ILE A 123 -32.22 -6.53 3.02
N PRO A 124 -32.47 -6.52 1.69
CA PRO A 124 -33.78 -6.22 1.13
C PRO A 124 -34.84 -7.14 1.74
N GLY A 125 -35.95 -6.57 2.22
CA GLY A 125 -37.01 -7.33 2.89
C GLY A 125 -36.68 -7.88 4.28
N GLY A 126 -35.47 -7.68 4.80
CA GLY A 126 -35.07 -8.06 6.15
C GLY A 126 -35.42 -7.03 7.22
N ASP A 127 -35.12 -7.38 8.47
CA ASP A 127 -35.31 -6.52 9.63
C ASP A 127 -34.44 -5.26 9.60
N VAL A 128 -34.91 -4.21 10.28
CA VAL A 128 -34.15 -2.98 10.48
C VAL A 128 -33.04 -3.27 11.49
N CYS A 129 -31.85 -2.71 11.27
CA CYS A 129 -30.71 -2.90 12.16
C CYS A 129 -30.98 -2.42 13.61
N ASP A 130 -31.67 -1.29 13.75
CA ASP A 130 -32.15 -0.68 15.01
C ASP A 130 -31.08 -0.47 16.11
N HIS A 131 -29.80 -0.53 15.75
CA HIS A 131 -28.71 -0.32 16.70
C HIS A 131 -28.62 1.15 17.14
N PRO A 132 -28.41 1.46 18.44
CA PRO A 132 -28.21 2.82 18.91
C PRO A 132 -27.02 3.50 18.21
N LEU A 133 -27.22 4.72 17.73
CA LEU A 133 -26.17 5.51 17.08
C LEU A 133 -25.51 6.50 18.04
N LEU A 134 -26.17 6.85 19.15
CA LEU A 134 -25.73 7.88 20.09
C LEU A 134 -25.44 7.30 21.46
N SER A 135 -24.46 7.90 22.14
CA SER A 135 -24.12 7.64 23.54
C SER A 135 -24.20 8.94 24.34
N ARG A 136 -24.60 8.83 25.61
CA ARG A 136 -24.56 9.97 26.54
C ARG A 136 -23.13 10.15 27.06
N THR A 137 -22.65 11.38 27.00
CA THR A 137 -21.35 11.78 27.55
C THR A 137 -21.46 12.12 29.05
N SER A 138 -20.33 12.35 29.71
CA SER A 138 -20.28 12.80 31.11
C SER A 138 -21.05 14.10 31.37
N ASP A 139 -21.21 14.93 30.34
CA ASP A 139 -21.87 16.22 30.38
C ASP A 139 -23.37 16.13 29.98
N ASP A 140 -23.93 14.91 29.98
CA ASP A 140 -25.28 14.55 29.54
C ASP A 140 -25.65 14.90 28.08
N GLU A 141 -24.65 15.24 27.25
CA GLU A 141 -24.84 15.45 25.81
C GLU A 141 -24.86 14.12 25.05
N LEU A 142 -25.80 13.98 24.11
CA LEU A 142 -25.86 12.86 23.16
C LEU A 142 -24.89 13.08 21.99
N LYS A 143 -23.92 12.17 21.84
CA LYS A 143 -22.95 12.20 20.73
C LYS A 143 -22.89 10.85 19.98
N PRO A 144 -22.60 10.86 18.68
CA PRO A 144 -22.44 9.61 17.93
C PRO A 144 -21.37 8.70 18.55
N THR A 145 -21.67 7.41 18.68
CA THR A 145 -20.73 6.40 19.18
C THR A 145 -19.53 6.24 18.25
N LYS A 146 -19.79 6.22 16.93
CA LYS A 146 -18.79 6.15 15.87
C LYS A 146 -19.06 7.23 14.82
N THR A 147 -17.99 7.89 14.36
CA THR A 147 -18.09 8.98 13.37
C THR A 147 -17.21 8.74 12.14
N PHE A 148 -17.65 9.29 11.01
CA PHE A 148 -16.87 9.37 9.78
C PHE A 148 -16.87 10.82 9.30
N MET A 149 -15.69 11.44 9.25
CA MET A 149 -15.55 12.81 8.75
C MET A 149 -15.31 12.77 7.23
N TYR A 150 -16.29 13.28 6.48
CA TYR A 150 -16.17 13.48 5.05
C TYR A 150 -15.72 14.92 4.76
N HIS A 151 -14.65 15.07 4.00
CA HIS A 151 -14.23 16.34 3.41
C HIS A 151 -14.91 16.49 2.05
N HIS A 152 -15.47 17.67 1.74
CA HIS A 152 -16.22 17.84 0.48
C HIS A 152 -15.28 17.93 -0.72
N PHE A 153 -15.49 17.09 -1.73
CA PHE A 153 -14.67 17.05 -2.94
C PHE A 153 -14.67 18.40 -3.68
N HIS A 154 -15.84 19.01 -3.82
CA HIS A 154 -15.97 20.29 -4.51
C HIS A 154 -15.30 21.46 -3.78
N ASP A 155 -15.15 21.38 -2.45
CA ASP A 155 -14.40 22.39 -1.68
C ASP A 155 -12.90 22.26 -1.91
N TYR A 156 -12.40 21.02 -1.98
CA TYR A 156 -11.02 20.74 -2.38
C TYR A 156 -10.74 21.24 -3.81
N LEU A 157 -11.62 20.95 -4.77
CA LEU A 157 -11.45 21.37 -6.16
C LEU A 157 -11.52 22.90 -6.30
N ALA A 158 -12.44 23.57 -5.59
CA ALA A 158 -12.49 25.04 -5.55
C ALA A 158 -11.16 25.65 -5.08
N SER A 159 -10.49 24.99 -4.13
CA SER A 159 -9.21 25.44 -3.61
C SER A 159 -8.03 25.18 -4.55
N LEU A 160 -8.11 24.19 -5.45
CA LEU A 160 -7.16 24.07 -6.57
C LEU A 160 -7.42 25.15 -7.62
N LEU A 161 -8.68 25.38 -7.98
CA LEU A 161 -9.10 26.37 -8.99
C LEU A 161 -8.92 27.82 -8.55
N SER A 162 -8.69 28.09 -7.27
CA SER A 162 -8.36 29.43 -6.80
C SER A 162 -6.91 29.82 -7.09
N ARG A 163 -6.09 28.87 -7.54
CA ARG A 163 -4.68 29.06 -7.86
C ARG A 163 -4.45 29.08 -9.37
N LYS A 164 -3.83 30.18 -9.83
CA LYS A 164 -3.56 30.42 -11.25
C LYS A 164 -2.68 29.34 -11.88
N ASP A 165 -1.56 29.03 -11.24
CA ASP A 165 -0.63 27.99 -11.69
C ASP A 165 -1.31 26.62 -11.83
N MET A 166 -2.11 26.25 -10.84
CA MET A 166 -2.81 24.95 -10.83
C MET A 166 -3.89 24.88 -11.89
N GLU A 167 -4.73 25.92 -12.03
CA GLU A 167 -5.78 25.95 -13.06
C GLU A 167 -5.17 25.90 -14.47
N GLU A 168 -4.07 26.62 -14.72
CA GLU A 168 -3.33 26.58 -15.98
C GLU A 168 -2.80 25.18 -16.29
N TYR A 169 -2.10 24.52 -15.35
CA TYR A 169 -1.62 23.15 -15.56
C TYR A 169 -2.76 22.17 -15.87
N MET A 170 -3.87 22.31 -15.13
CA MET A 170 -4.99 21.37 -15.27
C MET A 170 -5.68 21.52 -16.63
N ASP A 171 -5.85 22.74 -17.11
CA ASP A 171 -6.45 23.03 -18.42
C ASP A 171 -5.52 22.67 -19.58
N GLN A 172 -4.24 23.01 -19.45
CA GLN A 172 -3.22 22.73 -20.46
C GLN A 172 -3.11 21.22 -20.75
N SER A 173 -3.20 20.37 -19.72
CA SER A 173 -3.16 18.90 -19.89
C SER A 173 -4.26 18.37 -20.82
N CYS A 174 -5.47 18.93 -20.73
CA CYS A 174 -6.56 18.57 -21.64
C CYS A 174 -6.32 19.10 -23.05
N ASP A 175 -5.84 20.34 -23.16
CA ASP A 175 -5.62 21.00 -24.46
C ASP A 175 -4.50 20.33 -25.26
N ASP A 176 -3.43 19.93 -24.59
CA ASP A 176 -2.30 19.22 -25.22
C ASP A 176 -2.72 17.84 -25.71
N LEU A 177 -3.53 17.12 -24.93
CA LEU A 177 -4.06 15.82 -25.37
C LEU A 177 -5.03 15.98 -26.54
N LEU A 178 -5.92 16.97 -26.50
CA LEU A 178 -6.87 17.23 -27.59
C LEU A 178 -6.16 17.63 -28.89
N LYS A 179 -5.09 18.45 -28.80
CA LYS A 179 -4.25 18.82 -29.96
C LYS A 179 -3.50 17.62 -30.54
N SER A 180 -3.08 16.68 -29.70
CA SER A 180 -2.35 15.48 -30.12
C SER A 180 -3.25 14.29 -30.45
N GLN A 181 -4.58 14.46 -30.42
CA GLN A 181 -5.57 13.41 -30.72
C GLN A 181 -5.45 12.85 -32.15
N SER A 182 -5.08 13.70 -33.12
CA SER A 182 -4.88 13.32 -34.53
C SER A 182 -3.50 12.71 -34.80
N SER A 183 -2.59 12.81 -33.84
CA SER A 183 -1.25 12.22 -33.92
C SER A 183 -1.25 10.79 -33.38
N PRO A 184 -0.35 9.91 -33.87
CA PRO A 184 -0.16 8.60 -33.26
C PRO A 184 0.20 8.74 -31.78
N SER A 185 -0.06 7.69 -31.01
CA SER A 185 0.37 7.64 -29.60
C SER A 185 1.87 7.91 -29.50
N PRO A 186 2.31 8.70 -28.52
CA PRO A 186 3.72 9.06 -28.41
C PRO A 186 4.55 7.80 -28.17
N ASP A 187 5.79 7.81 -28.67
CA ASP A 187 6.74 6.70 -28.48
C ASP A 187 7.02 6.41 -26.99
N PHE A 188 6.83 7.43 -26.15
CA PHE A 188 6.93 7.33 -24.70
C PHE A 188 5.80 8.11 -24.00
N VAL A 189 5.40 7.62 -22.82
CA VAL A 189 4.35 8.16 -21.97
C VAL A 189 4.95 8.50 -20.60
N LYS A 190 4.73 9.72 -20.12
CA LYS A 190 5.18 10.22 -18.81
C LYS A 190 4.07 10.23 -17.77
N HIS A 191 2.82 10.29 -18.20
CA HIS A 191 1.65 10.38 -17.32
C HIS A 191 0.36 9.96 -18.01
N ALA A 192 -0.71 9.80 -17.23
CA ALA A 192 -2.02 9.33 -17.71
C ALA A 192 -2.60 10.13 -18.89
N PHE A 193 -2.34 11.43 -19.01
CA PHE A 193 -2.78 12.27 -20.14
C PHE A 193 -2.03 12.00 -21.45
N GLU A 194 -0.91 11.29 -21.43
CA GLU A 194 -0.23 10.80 -22.64
C GLU A 194 -0.58 9.33 -22.91
N GLY A 195 -1.24 8.65 -21.95
CA GLY A 195 -1.63 7.25 -22.03
C GLY A 195 -2.85 7.01 -22.92
N GLU A 196 -3.08 5.74 -23.26
CA GLU A 196 -4.14 5.34 -24.18
C GLU A 196 -5.55 5.55 -23.58
N PHE A 197 -5.71 5.42 -22.27
CA PHE A 197 -7.03 5.46 -21.63
C PHE A 197 -7.77 6.78 -21.86
N LEU A 198 -7.13 7.92 -21.58
CA LEU A 198 -7.77 9.24 -21.68
C LEU A 198 -8.02 9.69 -23.12
N ARG A 199 -7.28 9.14 -24.10
CA ARG A 199 -7.51 9.38 -25.53
C ARG A 199 -8.86 8.87 -26.02
N SER A 200 -9.34 7.77 -25.44
CA SER A 200 -10.62 7.14 -25.79
C SER A 200 -11.68 7.28 -24.70
N PHE A 201 -11.44 8.07 -23.65
CA PHE A 201 -12.32 8.11 -22.49
C PHE A 201 -13.59 8.90 -22.81
N PRO A 202 -14.79 8.27 -22.71
CA PRO A 202 -16.03 8.91 -23.12
C PRO A 202 -16.36 10.11 -22.24
N GLY A 203 -16.93 11.13 -22.86
CA GLY A 203 -17.47 12.30 -22.19
C GLY A 203 -18.89 12.06 -21.65
N PRO A 204 -19.46 13.06 -20.96
CA PRO A 204 -20.82 12.97 -20.42
C PRO A 204 -21.90 12.95 -21.51
N SER A 205 -21.61 13.55 -22.68
CA SER A 205 -22.48 13.53 -23.84
C SER A 205 -22.08 12.40 -24.80
N PRO A 206 -23.02 11.61 -25.34
CA PRO A 206 -22.71 10.57 -26.31
C PRO A 206 -21.88 11.10 -27.49
N GLY A 207 -20.84 10.35 -27.89
CA GLY A 207 -19.96 10.72 -29.01
C GLY A 207 -18.91 11.79 -28.70
N THR A 208 -18.88 12.37 -27.49
CA THR A 208 -17.83 13.31 -27.07
C THR A 208 -16.75 12.61 -26.26
N LEU A 209 -15.52 13.14 -26.28
CA LEU A 209 -14.45 12.72 -25.38
C LEU A 209 -14.51 13.55 -24.09
N PHE A 210 -14.13 12.97 -22.96
CA PHE A 210 -14.12 13.70 -21.69
C PHE A 210 -13.20 14.93 -21.73
N ILE A 211 -12.07 14.79 -22.43
CA ILE A 211 -11.03 15.81 -22.57
C ILE A 211 -11.46 16.97 -23.49
N ASP A 212 -12.50 16.78 -24.30
CA ASP A 212 -13.08 17.88 -25.08
C ASP A 212 -13.85 18.78 -24.11
N ARG A 213 -13.18 19.88 -23.76
CA ARG A 213 -13.60 20.77 -22.68
C ARG A 213 -14.78 21.65 -23.07
N GLN A 214 -14.91 22.04 -24.34
CA GLN A 214 -15.95 22.98 -24.82
C GLN A 214 -16.12 24.23 -23.92
N GLY A 215 -15.03 24.72 -23.31
CA GLY A 215 -15.02 25.86 -22.36
C GLY A 215 -15.23 25.51 -20.88
N GLU A 216 -15.54 24.25 -20.54
CA GLU A 216 -15.68 23.75 -19.17
C GLU A 216 -14.34 23.22 -18.60
N GLY A 217 -14.24 23.07 -17.27
CA GLY A 217 -13.12 22.36 -16.62
C GLY A 217 -13.30 20.87 -16.70
N ARG A 218 -12.29 20.12 -17.14
CA ARG A 218 -12.35 18.64 -17.24
C ARG A 218 -11.19 18.04 -16.46
N TYR A 219 -11.50 17.47 -15.30
CA TYR A 219 -10.47 17.03 -14.35
C TYR A 219 -10.59 15.53 -14.07
N ALA A 220 -9.55 14.78 -14.41
CA ALA A 220 -9.43 13.35 -14.12
C ALA A 220 -8.72 13.14 -12.79
N PHE A 221 -9.05 12.06 -12.08
CA PHE A 221 -8.44 11.73 -10.79
C PHE A 221 -8.11 10.25 -10.67
N ALA A 222 -7.05 9.94 -9.92
CA ALA A 222 -6.80 8.61 -9.37
C ALA A 222 -7.43 8.51 -7.98
N LEU A 223 -8.25 7.50 -7.73
CA LEU A 223 -8.81 7.18 -6.43
C LEU A 223 -7.92 6.16 -5.71
N HIS A 224 -7.46 6.51 -4.52
CA HIS A 224 -6.65 5.67 -3.67
C HIS A 224 -7.46 5.20 -2.47
N ILE A 225 -7.45 3.90 -2.21
CA ILE A 225 -8.07 3.29 -1.03
C ILE A 225 -7.05 2.33 -0.43
N ASP A 226 -6.72 2.57 0.83
CA ASP A 226 -5.75 1.74 1.54
C ASP A 226 -6.15 1.55 3.01
N PHE A 227 -5.74 0.44 3.62
CA PHE A 227 -5.99 0.13 5.03
C PHE A 227 -4.67 -0.10 5.76
N PHE A 228 -4.48 0.63 6.85
CA PHE A 228 -3.24 0.62 7.61
C PHE A 228 -3.50 0.55 9.11
N SER A 229 -2.50 0.07 9.85
CA SER A 229 -2.54 0.13 11.30
C SER A 229 -1.98 1.46 11.81
N PRO A 230 -2.76 2.31 12.49
CA PRO A 230 -2.28 3.61 12.98
C PRO A 230 -1.21 3.46 14.07
N GLU A 231 -1.15 2.31 14.74
CA GLU A 231 -0.15 1.99 15.76
C GLU A 231 1.12 1.34 15.16
N GLY A 232 1.11 1.05 13.86
CA GLY A 232 2.12 0.23 13.19
C GLY A 232 2.01 -1.26 13.55
N MET A 233 2.88 -2.06 12.93
CA MET A 233 2.96 -3.50 13.21
C MET A 233 3.69 -3.74 14.53
N THR A 234 2.98 -4.22 15.56
CA THR A 234 3.62 -4.67 16.80
C THR A 234 4.01 -6.16 16.73
N VAL A 235 4.87 -6.62 17.64
CA VAL A 235 5.26 -8.05 17.76
C VAL A 235 4.05 -8.97 17.96
N ARG A 236 2.92 -8.46 18.45
CA ARG A 236 1.67 -9.21 18.63
C ARG A 236 0.66 -9.02 17.48
N GLY A 237 1.07 -8.39 16.39
CA GLY A 237 0.20 -7.99 15.27
C GLY A 237 -0.45 -6.62 15.49
N ALA A 238 -1.08 -6.10 14.44
CA ALA A 238 -1.86 -4.86 14.49
C ALA A 238 -3.13 -5.05 15.35
N LYS A 239 -3.38 -4.15 16.30
CA LYS A 239 -4.60 -4.17 17.14
C LYS A 239 -5.76 -3.37 16.54
N THR A 240 -5.48 -2.47 15.61
CA THR A 240 -6.45 -1.57 15.00
C THR A 240 -6.05 -1.36 13.54
N SER A 241 -7.02 -1.39 12.64
CA SER A 241 -6.90 -1.04 11.22
C SER A 241 -7.87 0.10 10.90
N CYS A 242 -7.38 1.10 10.18
CA CYS A 242 -8.13 2.25 9.69
C CYS A 242 -7.96 2.34 8.17
N GLY A 243 -8.98 2.82 7.47
CA GLY A 243 -8.91 3.00 6.01
C GLY A 243 -8.72 4.45 5.62
N MET A 244 -8.02 4.71 4.53
CA MET A 244 -7.91 6.04 3.91
C MET A 244 -8.56 6.04 2.54
N ILE A 245 -9.37 7.05 2.27
CA ILE A 245 -9.93 7.32 0.94
C ILE A 245 -9.36 8.66 0.47
N SER A 246 -8.54 8.65 -0.57
CA SER A 246 -7.87 9.84 -1.09
C SER A 246 -7.88 9.88 -2.63
N MET A 247 -7.63 11.04 -3.23
CA MET A 247 -7.53 11.17 -4.68
C MET A 247 -6.38 12.09 -5.09
N ALA A 248 -5.74 11.77 -6.21
CA ALA A 248 -4.71 12.58 -6.85
C ALA A 248 -5.23 13.15 -8.18
N CYS A 249 -4.96 14.43 -8.46
CA CYS A 249 -5.40 15.05 -9.71
C CYS A 249 -4.55 14.62 -10.91
N LEU A 250 -5.23 13.94 -11.84
CA LEU A 250 -4.86 13.52 -13.20
C LEU A 250 -4.14 14.60 -14.01
N ASN A 251 -4.60 15.83 -13.87
CA ASN A 251 -4.19 16.92 -14.74
C ASN A 251 -2.98 17.71 -14.20
N LEU A 252 -2.52 17.41 -12.98
CA LEU A 252 -1.33 18.06 -12.45
C LEU A 252 -0.07 17.32 -12.89
N PRO A 253 1.05 18.03 -13.19
CA PRO A 253 2.34 17.42 -13.46
C PRO A 253 2.74 16.40 -12.37
N PHE A 254 3.46 15.37 -12.79
CA PHE A 254 3.85 14.25 -11.92
C PHE A 254 4.61 14.72 -10.66
N ASP A 255 5.51 15.70 -10.81
CA ASP A 255 6.36 16.17 -9.70
C ASP A 255 5.60 16.96 -8.62
N ILE A 256 4.36 17.40 -8.89
CA ILE A 256 3.58 18.19 -7.94
C ILE A 256 2.29 17.52 -7.48
N ARG A 257 1.72 16.57 -8.25
CA ARG A 257 0.40 15.99 -7.95
C ARG A 257 0.30 15.25 -6.62
N TYR A 258 1.37 14.54 -6.23
CA TYR A 258 1.40 13.72 -5.02
C TYR A 258 1.94 14.48 -3.81
N LYS A 259 2.22 15.78 -3.98
CA LYS A 259 2.58 16.63 -2.84
C LYS A 259 1.41 16.75 -1.88
N PRO A 260 1.64 16.79 -0.56
CA PRO A 260 0.59 16.89 0.45
C PRO A 260 -0.45 18.00 0.19
N GLU A 261 0.01 19.15 -0.27
CA GLU A 261 -0.80 20.31 -0.59
C GLU A 261 -1.72 20.13 -1.81
N ASN A 262 -1.52 19.09 -2.63
CA ASN A 262 -2.28 18.83 -3.86
C ASN A 262 -3.02 17.48 -3.82
N MET A 263 -2.90 16.71 -2.74
CA MET A 263 -3.66 15.49 -2.53
C MET A 263 -5.03 15.83 -1.91
N TYR A 264 -6.07 15.13 -2.35
CA TYR A 264 -7.39 15.16 -1.73
C TYR A 264 -7.54 13.99 -0.78
N VAL A 265 -8.00 14.23 0.44
CA VAL A 265 -8.40 13.17 1.38
C VAL A 265 -9.91 13.31 1.58
N ALA A 266 -10.68 12.33 1.13
CA ALA A 266 -12.13 12.30 1.28
C ALA A 266 -12.54 11.99 2.72
N GLY A 267 -11.82 11.08 3.38
CA GLY A 267 -12.04 10.74 4.78
C GLY A 267 -11.22 9.54 5.24
N ILE A 268 -11.18 9.34 6.56
CA ILE A 268 -10.57 8.18 7.19
C ILE A 268 -11.68 7.25 7.68
N VAL A 269 -11.72 6.03 7.16
CA VAL A 269 -12.62 4.97 7.60
C VAL A 269 -12.22 4.56 9.03
N PRO A 270 -13.13 4.73 10.01
CA PRO A 270 -12.82 4.49 11.41
C PRO A 270 -12.65 3.01 11.74
N GLY A 271 -11.56 2.68 12.46
CA GLY A 271 -11.31 1.36 13.04
C GLY A 271 -12.28 0.96 14.17
N PRO A 272 -11.96 -0.05 15.00
CA PRO A 272 -10.70 -0.80 15.02
C PRO A 272 -10.57 -1.87 13.93
N ASN A 273 -11.67 -2.26 13.30
CA ASN A 273 -11.69 -3.28 12.25
C ASN A 273 -11.99 -2.64 10.90
N GLU A 274 -11.42 -3.22 9.85
CA GLU A 274 -11.76 -2.87 8.47
C GLU A 274 -13.23 -3.20 8.18
N PRO A 275 -13.92 -2.40 7.35
CA PRO A 275 -15.26 -2.72 6.90
C PRO A 275 -15.28 -4.08 6.20
N HIS A 276 -16.30 -4.87 6.51
CA HIS A 276 -16.51 -6.21 6.02
C HIS A 276 -17.41 -6.21 4.79
N LEU A 277 -17.12 -7.05 3.80
CA LEU A 277 -17.92 -7.23 2.58
C LEU A 277 -18.26 -5.90 1.86
N ASP A 278 -19.54 -5.54 1.82
CA ASP A 278 -20.13 -4.39 1.14
C ASP A 278 -20.22 -3.12 1.99
N GLU A 279 -19.75 -3.14 3.24
CA GLU A 279 -19.80 -2.01 4.16
C GLU A 279 -18.94 -0.82 3.71
N LEU A 280 -17.87 -1.06 2.94
CA LEU A 280 -17.03 0.01 2.39
C LEU A 280 -17.84 0.97 1.50
N ASN A 281 -18.92 0.48 0.88
CA ASN A 281 -19.84 1.31 0.09
C ASN A 281 -20.40 2.48 0.89
N HIS A 282 -20.70 2.30 2.18
CA HIS A 282 -21.27 3.37 3.01
C HIS A 282 -20.30 4.55 3.17
N TYR A 283 -19.00 4.27 3.23
CA TYR A 283 -17.96 5.29 3.31
C TYR A 283 -17.62 5.92 1.95
N LEU A 284 -17.73 5.16 0.86
CA LEU A 284 -17.52 5.68 -0.51
C LEU A 284 -18.70 6.52 -1.02
N ARG A 285 -19.91 6.26 -0.53
CA ARG A 285 -21.14 6.90 -1.01
C ARG A 285 -21.10 8.43 -1.06
N PRO A 286 -20.66 9.17 -0.02
CA PRO A 286 -20.60 10.63 -0.09
C PRO A 286 -19.69 11.15 -1.20
N LEU A 287 -18.56 10.48 -1.44
CA LEU A 287 -17.65 10.81 -2.53
C LEU A 287 -18.26 10.51 -3.90
N VAL A 288 -18.89 9.35 -4.04
CA VAL A 288 -19.57 8.95 -5.29
C VAL A 288 -20.74 9.88 -5.60
N ASP A 289 -21.49 10.35 -4.60
CA ASP A 289 -22.55 11.35 -4.78
C ASP A 289 -22.01 12.64 -5.41
N ASP A 290 -20.89 13.16 -4.90
CA ASP A 290 -20.22 14.33 -5.45
C ASP A 290 -19.73 14.07 -6.89
N LEU A 291 -19.12 12.92 -7.15
CA LEU A 291 -18.57 12.57 -8.47
C LEU A 291 -19.64 12.33 -9.54
N VAL A 292 -20.77 11.72 -9.18
CA VAL A 292 -21.92 11.56 -10.10
C VAL A 292 -22.45 12.93 -10.51
N LEU A 293 -22.65 13.84 -9.55
CA LEU A 293 -23.07 15.21 -9.84
C LEU A 293 -22.04 15.95 -10.72
N SER A 294 -20.75 15.81 -10.38
CA SER A 294 -19.65 16.45 -11.11
C SER A 294 -19.56 15.97 -12.56
N TYR A 295 -19.69 14.66 -12.82
CA TYR A 295 -19.57 14.12 -14.16
C TYR A 295 -20.82 14.39 -15.02
N GLU A 296 -22.02 14.06 -14.51
CA GLU A 296 -23.24 14.09 -15.32
C GLU A 296 -23.78 15.50 -15.56
N ARG A 297 -23.82 16.34 -14.52
CA ARG A 297 -24.40 17.69 -14.59
C ARG A 297 -23.33 18.77 -14.69
N GLY A 298 -22.18 18.54 -14.08
CA GLY A 298 -21.16 19.57 -13.88
C GLY A 298 -21.48 20.47 -12.68
N VAL A 299 -20.44 21.02 -12.07
CA VAL A 299 -20.52 21.95 -10.94
C VAL A 299 -20.01 23.32 -11.36
N ARG A 300 -20.86 24.34 -11.21
CA ARG A 300 -20.50 25.73 -11.46
C ARG A 300 -19.85 26.33 -10.21
N PHE A 301 -18.59 26.73 -10.33
CA PHE A 301 -17.95 27.59 -9.34
C PHE A 301 -18.26 29.05 -9.66
N SER A 302 -18.56 29.85 -8.64
CA SER A 302 -18.89 31.28 -8.80
C SER A 302 -17.70 32.12 -9.29
N ARG A 303 -16.48 31.68 -8.98
CA ARG A 303 -15.21 32.30 -9.39
C ARG A 303 -14.10 31.26 -9.40
N THR A 304 -13.25 31.29 -10.42
CA THR A 304 -11.94 30.61 -10.43
C THR A 304 -10.84 31.64 -10.68
N SER A 305 -9.58 31.22 -10.64
CA SER A 305 -8.44 32.12 -10.81
C SER A 305 -8.36 32.71 -12.22
N LEU A 306 -8.68 31.91 -13.24
CA LEU A 306 -8.72 32.31 -14.65
C LEU A 306 -10.09 32.84 -15.07
N HIS A 307 -11.19 32.45 -14.39
CA HIS A 307 -12.54 32.86 -14.74
C HIS A 307 -13.23 33.63 -13.61
N ARG A 308 -13.15 34.97 -13.67
CA ARG A 308 -13.73 35.88 -12.66
C ARG A 308 -15.25 35.68 -12.46
N PHE A 309 -15.98 35.40 -13.53
CA PHE A 309 -17.44 35.17 -13.48
C PHE A 309 -17.82 33.71 -13.23
N GLY A 310 -16.84 32.88 -12.90
CA GLY A 310 -17.02 31.47 -12.64
C GLY A 310 -17.08 30.62 -13.91
N ARG A 311 -17.09 29.31 -13.70
CA ARG A 311 -17.01 28.29 -14.76
C ARG A 311 -17.64 26.98 -14.29
N VAL A 312 -18.21 26.23 -15.24
CA VAL A 312 -18.66 24.86 -15.02
C VAL A 312 -17.48 23.91 -15.13
N THR A 313 -17.41 22.96 -14.22
CA THR A 313 -16.36 21.95 -14.18
C THR A 313 -16.97 20.56 -14.05
N ARG A 314 -16.28 19.56 -14.58
CA ARG A 314 -16.64 18.15 -14.51
C ARG A 314 -15.44 17.34 -14.09
N SER A 315 -15.67 16.40 -13.19
CA SER A 315 -14.62 15.54 -12.65
C SER A 315 -14.93 14.07 -12.89
N THR A 316 -13.89 13.26 -13.07
CA THR A 316 -13.99 11.81 -13.28
C THR A 316 -12.93 11.06 -12.49
N VAL A 317 -13.22 9.82 -12.12
CA VAL A 317 -12.22 8.86 -11.66
C VAL A 317 -11.71 8.09 -12.87
N ALA A 318 -10.47 8.35 -13.28
CA ALA A 318 -9.86 7.66 -14.41
C ALA A 318 -9.33 6.28 -14.00
N LEU A 319 -8.82 6.15 -12.78
CA LEU A 319 -8.32 4.88 -12.27
C LEU A 319 -8.42 4.79 -10.74
N VAL A 320 -8.50 3.58 -10.22
CA VAL A 320 -8.52 3.22 -8.80
C VAL A 320 -7.24 2.45 -8.52
N ILE A 321 -6.41 2.96 -7.60
CA ILE A 321 -5.16 2.34 -7.14
C ILE A 321 -5.37 1.91 -5.69
N ALA A 322 -5.25 0.63 -5.42
CA ALA A 322 -5.40 0.08 -4.08
C ALA A 322 -4.58 -1.22 -3.99
N ASP A 323 -4.19 -1.59 -2.78
CA ASP A 323 -3.69 -2.94 -2.52
C ASP A 323 -4.74 -3.98 -2.93
N LEU A 324 -4.33 -5.23 -3.16
CA LEU A 324 -5.23 -6.23 -3.71
C LEU A 324 -6.48 -6.47 -2.83
N PRO A 325 -6.38 -6.61 -1.50
CA PRO A 325 -7.53 -6.62 -0.60
C PRO A 325 -8.48 -5.42 -0.75
N ALA A 326 -7.98 -4.18 -0.67
CA ALA A 326 -8.79 -2.97 -0.74
C ALA A 326 -9.40 -2.78 -2.13
N ALA A 327 -8.68 -3.11 -3.21
CA ALA A 327 -9.19 -3.09 -4.58
C ALA A 327 -10.43 -3.99 -4.72
N ARG A 328 -10.38 -5.22 -4.16
CA ARG A 328 -11.53 -6.14 -4.20
C ARG A 328 -12.70 -5.66 -3.35
N LYS A 329 -12.43 -5.03 -2.20
CA LYS A 329 -13.49 -4.40 -1.39
C LYS A 329 -14.10 -3.19 -2.11
N ALA A 330 -13.31 -2.32 -2.71
CA ALA A 330 -13.80 -1.15 -3.42
C ALA A 330 -14.66 -1.52 -4.64
N ALA A 331 -14.19 -2.48 -5.44
CA ALA A 331 -14.91 -2.98 -6.62
C ALA A 331 -15.99 -4.03 -6.27
N GLN A 332 -16.09 -4.45 -5.01
CA GLN A 332 -17.02 -5.46 -4.53
C GLN A 332 -16.91 -6.82 -5.25
N MET A 333 -15.67 -7.20 -5.56
CA MET A 333 -15.35 -8.43 -6.26
C MET A 333 -14.89 -9.52 -5.29
N ALA A 334 -14.85 -10.76 -5.78
CA ALA A 334 -14.34 -11.88 -5.02
C ALA A 334 -12.87 -11.70 -4.62
N ALA A 335 -12.55 -12.28 -3.45
CA ALA A 335 -11.22 -12.16 -2.87
C ALA A 335 -10.16 -12.80 -3.77
N HIS A 336 -8.91 -12.35 -3.59
CA HIS A 336 -7.72 -12.83 -4.32
C HIS A 336 -7.47 -14.34 -4.20
N SER A 337 -8.08 -15.01 -3.22
CA SER A 337 -7.98 -16.44 -2.99
C SER A 337 -9.04 -17.27 -3.73
N SER A 338 -10.05 -16.63 -4.31
CA SER A 338 -11.17 -17.28 -5.01
C SER A 338 -10.80 -17.75 -6.43
N HIS A 339 -11.63 -18.62 -7.02
CA HIS A 339 -11.49 -19.07 -8.42
C HIS A 339 -11.76 -17.95 -9.44
N PHE A 340 -12.32 -16.82 -9.00
CA PHE A 340 -12.46 -15.60 -9.81
C PHE A 340 -11.17 -14.79 -9.68
N TYR A 341 -10.10 -15.29 -10.29
CA TYR A 341 -8.75 -14.77 -10.11
C TYR A 341 -8.64 -13.31 -10.57
N LEU A 342 -9.39 -12.90 -11.58
CA LEU A 342 -9.45 -11.52 -12.03
C LEU A 342 -10.70 -11.29 -12.86
N LEU A 343 -10.79 -10.10 -13.42
CA LEU A 343 -11.69 -9.70 -14.48
C LEU A 343 -11.46 -10.53 -15.75
N SER A 344 -11.14 -11.82 -15.66
CA SER A 344 -11.03 -12.79 -16.76
C SER A 344 -11.62 -14.15 -16.35
N SER A 345 -11.79 -15.06 -17.31
CA SER A 345 -12.67 -16.23 -17.20
C SER A 345 -12.25 -17.29 -16.15
N ILE A 346 -13.17 -18.23 -15.88
CA ILE A 346 -13.31 -19.05 -14.65
C ILE A 346 -12.27 -20.20 -14.49
N ASN A 347 -11.33 -20.42 -15.41
CA ASN A 347 -10.54 -21.67 -15.44
C ASN A 347 -9.01 -21.56 -15.32
N SER A 348 -8.42 -20.37 -15.15
CA SER A 348 -6.96 -20.24 -15.13
C SER A 348 -6.33 -20.75 -13.82
N ARG A 349 -5.41 -21.71 -13.89
CA ARG A 349 -4.58 -22.14 -12.75
C ARG A 349 -3.59 -21.01 -12.38
N ARG A 350 -3.20 -20.90 -11.10
CA ARG A 350 -2.23 -19.89 -10.59
C ARG A 350 -0.85 -19.90 -11.29
N THR A 351 -0.55 -20.94 -12.05
CA THR A 351 0.71 -21.17 -12.79
C THR A 351 0.59 -20.88 -14.27
N ASP A 352 -0.58 -20.51 -14.75
CA ASP A 352 -0.76 -20.13 -16.14
C ASP A 352 -0.06 -18.78 -16.37
N LEU A 353 0.68 -18.67 -17.48
CA LEU A 353 1.49 -17.49 -17.83
C LEU A 353 1.06 -16.85 -19.13
N ASP A 354 0.28 -17.56 -19.95
CA ASP A 354 -0.08 -17.13 -21.30
C ASP A 354 -1.34 -17.87 -21.79
N SER A 355 -2.42 -17.75 -21.02
CA SER A 355 -3.67 -18.41 -21.36
C SER A 355 -4.47 -17.58 -22.38
N PRO A 356 -4.92 -18.14 -23.50
CA PRO A 356 -5.95 -17.50 -24.32
C PRO A 356 -7.26 -17.26 -23.56
N ASP A 357 -7.45 -17.92 -22.42
CA ASP A 357 -8.60 -17.77 -21.52
C ASP A 357 -8.56 -16.48 -20.65
N TRP A 358 -7.46 -15.71 -20.70
CA TRP A 358 -7.27 -14.45 -19.98
C TRP A 358 -8.01 -13.26 -20.62
N GLN A 359 -9.20 -13.50 -21.15
CA GLN A 359 -10.00 -12.44 -21.73
C GLN A 359 -10.60 -11.56 -20.64
N CYS A 360 -10.51 -10.24 -20.80
CA CYS A 360 -11.19 -9.31 -19.92
C CYS A 360 -12.71 -9.57 -19.93
N ARG A 361 -13.31 -9.58 -18.76
CA ARG A 361 -14.74 -9.71 -18.53
C ARG A 361 -15.38 -8.44 -19.03
N ASP A 362 -16.43 -8.63 -19.81
CA ASP A 362 -17.21 -7.54 -20.34
C ASP A 362 -17.81 -6.68 -19.21
N LYS A 363 -17.66 -5.36 -19.35
CA LYS A 363 -18.14 -4.35 -18.38
C LYS A 363 -19.65 -4.45 -18.17
N ASP A 364 -20.42 -4.63 -19.24
CA ASP A 364 -21.88 -4.61 -19.19
C ASP A 364 -22.42 -5.91 -18.58
N VAL A 365 -21.74 -7.04 -18.81
CA VAL A 365 -22.00 -8.29 -18.09
C VAL A 365 -21.73 -8.12 -16.59
N LEU A 366 -20.58 -7.57 -16.21
CA LEU A 366 -20.24 -7.32 -14.80
C LEU A 366 -21.26 -6.41 -14.11
N ARG A 367 -21.69 -5.34 -14.80
CA ARG A 367 -22.70 -4.41 -14.30
C ARG A 367 -24.02 -5.11 -14.04
N ARG A 368 -24.53 -5.86 -15.01
CA ARG A 368 -25.81 -6.60 -14.86
C ARG A 368 -25.76 -7.56 -13.68
N GLN A 369 -24.69 -8.32 -13.54
CA GLN A 369 -24.53 -9.25 -12.41
C GLN A 369 -24.45 -8.54 -11.05
N ALA A 370 -23.85 -7.35 -10.98
CA ALA A 370 -23.82 -6.52 -9.78
C ALA A 370 -25.22 -5.96 -9.44
N GLU A 371 -25.99 -5.56 -10.45
CA GLU A 371 -27.38 -5.11 -10.33
C GLU A 371 -28.29 -6.28 -9.87
N ASP A 372 -28.15 -7.47 -10.45
CA ASP A 372 -28.87 -8.68 -10.03
C ASP A 372 -28.60 -8.98 -8.54
N TRP A 373 -27.33 -8.91 -8.11
CA TRP A 373 -26.98 -9.08 -6.70
C TRP A 373 -27.60 -8.01 -5.79
N LYS A 374 -27.66 -6.76 -6.25
CA LYS A 374 -28.26 -5.63 -5.50
C LYS A 374 -29.75 -5.87 -5.26
N HIS A 375 -30.44 -6.28 -6.32
CA HIS A 375 -31.89 -6.45 -6.38
C HIS A 375 -32.40 -7.79 -5.87
N ALA A 376 -31.49 -8.75 -5.62
CA ALA A 376 -31.80 -10.02 -4.99
C ALA A 376 -32.60 -9.86 -3.68
N SER A 377 -33.59 -10.73 -3.50
CA SER A 377 -34.64 -10.61 -2.49
C SER A 377 -34.21 -11.07 -1.11
N ASN A 378 -33.17 -11.90 -1.02
CA ASN A 378 -32.70 -12.48 0.24
C ASN A 378 -31.20 -12.80 0.22
N VAL A 379 -30.66 -13.12 1.41
CA VAL A 379 -29.23 -13.41 1.60
C VAL A 379 -28.79 -14.68 0.86
N SER A 380 -29.66 -15.69 0.75
CA SER A 380 -29.32 -16.95 0.09
C SER A 380 -29.09 -16.73 -1.41
N GLU A 381 -29.98 -15.98 -2.05
CA GLU A 381 -29.86 -15.57 -3.45
C GLU A 381 -28.60 -14.72 -3.68
N ARG A 382 -28.34 -13.72 -2.82
CA ARG A 382 -27.08 -12.94 -2.87
C ARG A 382 -25.83 -13.81 -2.76
N LYS A 383 -25.84 -14.80 -1.87
CA LYS A 383 -24.72 -15.75 -1.71
C LYS A 383 -24.57 -16.63 -2.95
N SER A 384 -25.67 -17.10 -3.54
CA SER A 384 -25.68 -17.90 -4.76
C SER A 384 -25.13 -17.12 -5.96
N LEU A 385 -25.67 -15.92 -6.21
CA LEU A 385 -25.22 -15.03 -7.29
C LEU A 385 -23.73 -14.69 -7.14
N PHE A 386 -23.28 -14.36 -5.93
CA PHE A 386 -21.87 -14.07 -5.69
C PHE A 386 -20.98 -15.30 -5.90
N LYS A 387 -21.43 -16.50 -5.53
CA LYS A 387 -20.70 -17.75 -5.76
C LYS A 387 -20.51 -18.05 -7.25
N VAL A 388 -21.49 -17.70 -8.09
CA VAL A 388 -21.46 -17.94 -9.54
C VAL A 388 -20.73 -16.82 -10.30
N ASN A 389 -20.94 -15.56 -9.90
CA ASN A 389 -20.50 -14.40 -10.67
C ASN A 389 -19.24 -13.73 -10.11
N GLY A 390 -18.94 -13.93 -8.82
CA GLY A 390 -17.80 -13.33 -8.14
C GLY A 390 -17.87 -11.81 -7.95
N VAL A 391 -19.05 -11.19 -8.07
CA VAL A 391 -19.27 -9.74 -7.99
C VAL A 391 -20.49 -9.40 -7.13
N ARG A 392 -20.41 -8.33 -6.35
CA ARG A 392 -21.50 -7.68 -5.60
C ARG A 392 -21.65 -6.23 -6.06
N TRP A 393 -22.66 -5.55 -5.54
CA TRP A 393 -22.88 -4.13 -5.83
C TRP A 393 -21.84 -3.25 -5.14
N SER A 394 -21.04 -2.54 -5.94
CA SER A 394 -20.22 -1.39 -5.51
C SER A 394 -20.91 -0.06 -5.82
N GLU A 395 -20.74 0.95 -4.96
CA GLU A 395 -21.15 2.33 -5.24
C GLU A 395 -20.47 2.88 -6.50
N LEU A 396 -19.29 2.37 -6.89
CA LEU A 396 -18.60 2.77 -8.12
C LEU A 396 -19.44 2.50 -9.38
N TRP A 397 -20.36 1.53 -9.38
CA TRP A 397 -21.27 1.28 -10.51
C TRP A 397 -22.25 2.43 -10.79
N ARG A 398 -22.42 3.37 -9.85
CA ARG A 398 -23.17 4.60 -10.09
C ARG A 398 -22.46 5.56 -11.04
N LEU A 399 -21.14 5.44 -11.17
CA LEU A 399 -20.37 6.17 -12.18
C LEU A 399 -20.56 5.46 -13.53
N ARG A 400 -21.29 6.08 -14.46
CA ARG A 400 -21.63 5.43 -15.76
C ARG A 400 -20.41 4.99 -16.57
N TYR A 401 -19.31 5.70 -16.42
CA TYR A 401 -18.05 5.40 -17.09
C TYR A 401 -17.28 4.25 -16.43
N TRP A 402 -17.65 3.80 -15.22
CA TRP A 402 -16.92 2.78 -14.47
C TRP A 402 -16.73 1.49 -15.28
N ASP A 403 -15.46 1.12 -15.45
CA ASP A 403 -14.99 -0.03 -16.20
C ASP A 403 -13.88 -0.72 -15.38
N PRO A 404 -14.26 -1.59 -14.41
CA PRO A 404 -13.28 -2.21 -13.53
C PRO A 404 -12.10 -2.88 -14.26
N PRO A 405 -12.29 -3.66 -15.36
CA PRO A 405 -11.19 -4.24 -16.13
C PRO A 405 -10.10 -3.25 -16.55
N ARG A 406 -10.47 -2.01 -16.90
CA ARG A 406 -9.54 -0.98 -17.37
C ARG A 406 -9.15 0.04 -16.29
N GLN A 407 -9.97 0.18 -15.24
CA GLN A 407 -9.82 1.25 -14.24
C GLN A 407 -9.40 0.76 -12.85
N LEU A 408 -9.54 -0.53 -12.52
CA LEU A 408 -9.06 -1.10 -11.25
C LEU A 408 -7.61 -1.55 -11.40
N VAL A 409 -6.68 -0.63 -11.20
CA VAL A 409 -5.26 -0.82 -11.48
C VAL A 409 -4.59 -1.64 -10.39
N VAL A 410 -3.68 -2.54 -10.80
CA VAL A 410 -2.81 -3.27 -9.87
C VAL A 410 -1.75 -2.32 -9.33
N ASP A 411 -1.79 -2.09 -8.02
CA ASP A 411 -0.77 -1.32 -7.32
C ASP A 411 0.60 -2.01 -7.41
N SER A 412 1.53 -1.41 -8.16
CA SER A 412 2.88 -1.96 -8.34
C SER A 412 3.71 -1.97 -7.06
N MET A 413 3.48 -1.03 -6.13
CA MET A 413 4.21 -0.96 -4.87
C MET A 413 3.86 -2.14 -3.96
N HIS A 414 2.56 -2.36 -3.73
CA HIS A 414 2.07 -3.48 -2.93
C HIS A 414 2.25 -4.83 -3.64
N CYS A 415 2.06 -4.86 -4.97
CA CYS A 415 2.18 -6.10 -5.74
C CYS A 415 3.64 -6.54 -5.90
N ILE A 416 4.53 -5.63 -6.34
CA ILE A 416 5.92 -5.97 -6.68
C ILE A 416 6.83 -5.78 -5.46
N PHE A 417 6.85 -4.62 -4.82
CA PHE A 417 7.87 -4.31 -3.79
C PHE A 417 7.60 -5.06 -2.48
N GLU A 418 6.41 -4.88 -1.89
CA GLU A 418 6.04 -5.55 -0.63
C GLU A 418 5.52 -6.98 -0.85
N GLY A 419 5.13 -7.30 -2.08
CA GLY A 419 4.60 -8.60 -2.45
C GLY A 419 5.67 -9.57 -2.92
N ILE A 420 6.22 -9.32 -4.11
CA ILE A 420 7.12 -10.25 -4.81
C ILE A 420 8.56 -10.10 -4.31
N VAL A 421 9.08 -8.87 -4.25
CA VAL A 421 10.48 -8.58 -3.88
C VAL A 421 10.74 -8.94 -2.42
N GLU A 422 9.85 -8.54 -1.50
CA GLU A 422 9.94 -8.96 -0.11
C GLU A 422 9.91 -10.48 0.02
N ASN A 423 8.98 -11.17 -0.66
CA ASN A 423 8.91 -12.62 -0.63
C ASN A 423 10.18 -13.28 -1.20
N HIS A 424 10.71 -12.77 -2.31
CA HIS A 424 11.96 -13.23 -2.91
C HIS A 424 13.12 -13.11 -1.91
N CYS A 425 13.28 -11.95 -1.28
CA CYS A 425 14.38 -11.72 -0.35
C CYS A 425 14.23 -12.52 0.96
N ARG A 426 13.04 -12.51 1.57
CA ARG A 426 12.81 -13.10 2.90
C ARG A 426 12.55 -14.60 2.88
N ILE A 427 11.90 -15.13 1.84
CA ILE A 427 11.46 -16.52 1.78
C ILE A 427 12.31 -17.33 0.81
N MET A 428 12.56 -16.81 -0.40
CA MET A 428 13.26 -17.57 -1.44
C MET A 428 14.78 -17.56 -1.21
N LEU A 429 15.37 -16.38 -1.00
CA LEU A 429 16.79 -16.22 -0.69
C LEU A 429 17.08 -16.36 0.82
N ASN A 430 16.04 -16.23 1.65
CA ASN A 430 16.10 -16.38 3.11
C ASN A 430 17.12 -15.44 3.78
N LEU A 431 17.23 -14.20 3.31
CA LEU A 431 18.25 -13.21 3.70
C LEU A 431 18.01 -12.65 5.11
N THR A 432 18.23 -13.48 6.13
CA THR A 432 18.16 -13.09 7.54
C THR A 432 19.40 -13.57 8.30
N THR A 433 19.74 -12.88 9.37
CA THR A 433 20.85 -13.28 10.26
C THR A 433 20.61 -14.64 10.89
N GLN A 434 19.35 -14.94 11.24
CA GLN A 434 18.97 -16.23 11.80
C GLN A 434 19.22 -17.36 10.81
N SER A 435 18.85 -17.17 9.54
CA SER A 435 19.09 -18.15 8.48
C SER A 435 20.56 -18.29 8.13
N ALA A 436 21.30 -17.17 8.13
CA ALA A 436 22.75 -17.16 7.91
C ALA A 436 23.50 -17.95 8.99
N SER A 437 23.16 -17.74 10.26
CA SER A 437 23.79 -18.42 11.41
C SER A 437 23.25 -19.83 11.67
N GLY A 438 22.13 -20.22 11.04
CA GLY A 438 21.56 -21.55 11.18
C GLY A 438 22.50 -22.65 10.65
N PRO A 439 22.39 -23.90 11.12
CA PRO A 439 23.16 -25.01 10.54
C PRO A 439 22.85 -25.16 9.04
N GLU A 440 23.81 -25.63 8.25
CA GLU A 440 23.53 -26.00 6.87
C GLU A 440 22.38 -27.03 6.84
N SER A 441 21.37 -26.78 6.01
CA SER A 441 20.30 -27.73 5.76
C SER A 441 20.92 -29.03 5.28
N ILE A 442 20.87 -30.07 6.11
CA ILE A 442 21.44 -31.37 5.76
C ILE A 442 20.65 -31.93 4.58
N ILE A 443 21.30 -31.96 3.42
CA ILE A 443 20.72 -32.47 2.19
C ILE A 443 20.58 -33.99 2.34
N PRO A 444 19.37 -34.56 2.22
CA PRO A 444 19.23 -36.00 2.20
C PRO A 444 20.06 -36.60 1.06
N ALA A 445 20.75 -37.72 1.32
CA ALA A 445 21.51 -38.45 0.31
C ALA A 445 20.62 -38.98 -0.83
N PHE A 446 19.34 -39.22 -0.55
CA PHE A 446 18.36 -39.66 -1.53
C PHE A 446 16.95 -39.37 -1.02
N HIS A 447 15.98 -39.29 -1.94
CA HIS A 447 14.56 -39.24 -1.61
C HIS A 447 13.96 -40.64 -1.62
N TYR A 448 13.14 -40.95 -0.61
CA TYR A 448 12.41 -42.21 -0.53
C TYR A 448 10.96 -41.93 -0.07
N PRO A 449 9.94 -42.49 -0.72
CA PRO A 449 8.54 -42.27 -0.38
C PRO A 449 8.15 -43.13 0.83
N PHE A 450 8.54 -42.72 2.03
CA PHE A 450 8.14 -43.41 3.26
C PHE A 450 6.64 -43.28 3.51
N ARG A 451 6.02 -44.33 4.05
CA ARG A 451 4.64 -44.27 4.51
C ARG A 451 4.56 -43.48 5.82
N THR A 452 3.75 -42.44 5.83
CA THR A 452 3.42 -41.72 7.08
C THR A 452 2.29 -42.43 7.81
N PRO A 453 2.32 -42.52 9.16
CA PRO A 453 1.20 -43.09 9.90
C PRO A 453 -0.02 -42.18 9.80
N ASP A 454 -1.08 -42.63 9.13
CA ASP A 454 -2.39 -41.99 9.17
C ASP A 454 -3.14 -42.46 10.43
N VAL A 455 -3.68 -41.52 11.20
CA VAL A 455 -4.60 -41.84 12.30
C VAL A 455 -6.03 -41.90 11.74
N PRO A 456 -6.84 -42.96 11.98
CA PRO A 456 -6.52 -44.36 12.26
C PRO A 456 -7.20 -45.31 11.26
N SER A 457 -6.47 -46.26 10.68
CA SER A 457 -7.05 -47.45 10.03
C SER A 457 -6.04 -48.61 10.05
N GLY A 458 -6.12 -49.45 11.10
CA GLY A 458 -5.54 -50.81 11.10
C GLY A 458 -4.26 -51.03 11.93
N ASP A 459 -4.41 -51.88 12.95
CA ASP A 459 -3.48 -52.76 13.68
C ASP A 459 -2.23 -52.23 14.41
N LEU A 460 -1.80 -50.97 14.25
CA LEU A 460 -0.72 -50.39 15.06
C LEU A 460 -1.11 -49.00 15.60
N PHE A 461 -1.65 -48.94 16.82
CA PHE A 461 -1.87 -47.69 17.54
C PHE A 461 -0.53 -47.07 17.97
N LEU A 462 0.05 -46.23 17.12
CA LEU A 462 1.19 -45.38 17.49
C LEU A 462 0.70 -44.15 18.26
N SER A 463 1.32 -43.85 19.40
CA SER A 463 1.14 -42.59 20.11
C SER A 463 1.68 -41.39 19.31
N GLN A 464 1.25 -40.16 19.62
CA GLN A 464 1.78 -38.95 18.96
C GLN A 464 3.31 -38.85 19.05
N THR A 465 3.89 -39.30 20.17
CA THR A 465 5.34 -39.35 20.36
C THR A 465 6.00 -40.34 19.41
N GLU A 466 5.40 -41.51 19.20
CA GLU A 466 5.92 -42.52 18.26
C GLU A 466 5.76 -42.08 16.80
N VAL A 467 4.67 -41.39 16.43
CA VAL A 467 4.50 -40.80 15.10
C VAL A 467 5.59 -39.76 14.81
N LYS A 468 5.92 -38.91 15.79
CA LYS A 468 7.04 -37.97 15.67
C LYS A 468 8.37 -38.71 15.50
N GLN A 469 8.58 -39.78 16.25
CA GLN A 469 9.80 -40.60 16.14
C GLN A 469 9.90 -41.36 14.80
N VAL A 470 8.78 -41.75 14.17
CA VAL A 470 8.77 -42.31 12.81
C VAL A 470 9.32 -41.27 11.81
N SER A 471 8.87 -40.02 11.90
CA SER A 471 9.40 -38.92 11.06
C SER A 471 10.90 -38.67 11.30
N ASP A 472 11.33 -38.70 12.56
CA ASP A 472 12.75 -38.59 12.91
C ASP A 472 13.58 -39.75 12.31
N ILE A 473 13.06 -40.98 12.35
CA ILE A 473 13.72 -42.17 11.78
C ILE A 473 13.84 -42.02 10.26
N HIS A 474 12.79 -41.61 9.55
CA HIS A 474 12.85 -41.34 8.10
C HIS A 474 13.94 -40.31 7.76
N THR A 475 14.06 -39.26 8.58
CA THR A 475 15.10 -38.24 8.42
C THR A 475 16.48 -38.85 8.64
N LEU A 476 16.71 -39.60 9.72
CA LEU A 476 17.99 -40.25 10.02
C LEU A 476 18.44 -41.21 8.90
N LEU A 477 17.50 -41.95 8.31
CA LEU A 477 17.77 -42.91 7.24
C LEU A 477 18.04 -42.26 5.88
N THR A 478 17.83 -40.96 5.74
CA THR A 478 18.12 -40.27 4.49
C THR A 478 19.31 -39.32 4.61
N LEU A 479 19.95 -39.22 5.79
CA LEU A 479 21.13 -38.37 5.98
C LEU A 479 22.32 -38.81 5.10
N PRO A 480 23.18 -37.86 4.67
CA PRO A 480 24.41 -38.14 3.97
C PRO A 480 25.43 -38.80 4.90
N VAL A 481 26.21 -39.72 4.34
CA VAL A 481 27.21 -40.54 5.04
C VAL A 481 28.57 -40.22 4.45
N ASN A 482 29.51 -39.81 5.30
CA ASN A 482 30.90 -39.60 4.89
C ASN A 482 31.71 -40.88 5.17
N VAL A 483 32.03 -41.62 4.11
CA VAL A 483 32.66 -42.97 4.18
C VAL A 483 34.09 -42.94 4.74
N ILE A 484 34.68 -41.76 4.92
CA ILE A 484 36.04 -41.57 5.46
C ILE A 484 36.09 -41.90 6.97
N HIS A 485 34.96 -41.87 7.67
CA HIS A 485 34.85 -42.13 9.10
C HIS A 485 34.25 -43.52 9.36
N ASN A 486 35.03 -44.44 9.94
CA ASN A 486 34.60 -45.83 10.18
C ASN A 486 33.47 -45.98 11.22
N ASP A 487 33.21 -44.95 12.03
CA ASP A 487 32.24 -44.93 13.14
C ASP A 487 30.84 -44.46 12.74
N VAL A 488 30.61 -44.07 11.48
CA VAL A 488 29.33 -43.46 11.07
C VAL A 488 28.13 -44.40 11.26
N TRP A 489 28.33 -45.70 11.05
CA TRP A 489 27.28 -46.70 11.24
C TRP A 489 26.98 -46.94 12.71
N ASP A 490 27.99 -46.86 13.59
CA ASP A 490 27.81 -46.97 15.04
C ASP A 490 27.06 -45.75 15.59
N VAL A 491 27.35 -44.55 15.07
CA VAL A 491 26.61 -43.32 15.40
C VAL A 491 25.15 -43.41 14.98
N LEU A 492 24.86 -43.94 13.78
CA LEU A 492 23.49 -44.16 13.31
C LEU A 492 22.77 -45.18 14.18
N ALA A 493 23.41 -46.31 14.48
CA ALA A 493 22.87 -47.36 15.34
C ALA A 493 22.56 -46.83 16.76
N HIS A 494 23.46 -46.01 17.32
CA HIS A 494 23.24 -45.36 18.62
C HIS A 494 22.03 -44.40 18.59
N ARG A 495 21.89 -43.57 17.55
CA ARG A 495 20.75 -42.65 17.40
C ARG A 495 19.42 -43.38 17.20
N LEU A 496 19.40 -44.47 16.44
CA LEU A 496 18.22 -45.31 16.25
C LEU A 496 17.87 -46.08 17.54
N SER A 497 18.87 -46.50 18.31
CA SER A 497 18.69 -47.15 19.62
C SER A 497 18.03 -46.24 20.66
N GLY A 498 18.03 -44.92 20.46
CA GLY A 498 17.28 -43.95 21.27
C GLY A 498 15.78 -43.86 20.95
N LYS A 499 15.27 -44.49 19.87
CA LYS A 499 13.86 -44.41 19.44
C LYS A 499 13.01 -45.55 20.00
N ASN A 500 11.69 -45.43 20.00
CA ASN A 500 10.78 -46.47 20.51
C ASN A 500 10.73 -47.69 19.59
N VAL A 501 10.54 -48.87 20.18
CA VAL A 501 10.49 -50.15 19.43
C VAL A 501 9.31 -50.18 18.46
N SER A 502 8.15 -49.64 18.83
CA SER A 502 6.97 -49.57 17.95
C SER A 502 7.22 -48.73 16.70
N ALA A 503 7.93 -47.60 16.83
CA ALA A 503 8.30 -46.73 15.71
C ALA A 503 9.33 -47.41 14.79
N LEU A 504 10.36 -48.05 15.37
CA LEU A 504 11.35 -48.82 14.60
C LEU A 504 10.70 -49.98 13.84
N ARG A 505 9.77 -50.70 14.49
CA ARG A 505 9.01 -51.79 13.90
C ARG A 505 8.15 -51.32 12.72
N PHE A 506 7.42 -50.22 12.89
CA PHE A 506 6.60 -49.64 11.82
C PHE A 506 7.44 -49.32 10.58
N VAL A 507 8.58 -48.65 10.76
CA VAL A 507 9.47 -48.32 9.63
C VAL A 507 10.08 -49.58 9.01
N CYS A 508 10.45 -50.60 9.79
CA CYS A 508 10.96 -51.86 9.23
C CYS A 508 9.92 -52.65 8.44
N GLU A 509 8.65 -52.63 8.89
CA GLU A 509 7.52 -53.23 8.17
C GLU A 509 7.24 -52.47 6.87
N ASP A 510 7.31 -51.14 6.89
CA ASP A 510 7.15 -50.29 5.68
C ASP A 510 8.26 -50.51 4.64
N LEU A 511 9.50 -50.62 5.10
CA LEU A 511 10.67 -50.82 4.25
C LEU A 511 10.91 -52.29 3.86
N ALA A 512 10.06 -53.21 4.31
CA ALA A 512 10.21 -54.66 4.17
C ALA A 512 11.58 -55.20 4.64
N CYS A 513 12.20 -54.55 5.63
CA CYS A 513 13.50 -54.93 6.20
C CYS A 513 13.35 -55.55 7.60
N ILE A 514 12.50 -56.57 7.70
CA ILE A 514 12.18 -57.21 8.98
C ILE A 514 13.34 -58.13 9.42
N PRO A 515 13.81 -58.05 10.68
CA PRO A 515 14.89 -58.91 11.17
C PRO A 515 14.51 -60.40 11.08
N SER A 516 15.42 -61.22 10.55
CA SER A 516 15.20 -62.67 10.36
C SER A 516 15.27 -63.46 11.68
N ASN A 517 14.35 -64.42 11.80
CA ASN A 517 14.05 -65.35 12.91
C ASN A 517 14.99 -65.41 14.14
N ALA A 518 14.49 -64.84 15.24
CA ALA A 518 14.61 -65.42 16.58
C ALA A 518 13.23 -65.31 17.26
N ALA A 519 12.84 -66.31 18.06
CA ALA A 519 11.52 -66.39 18.71
C ALA A 519 11.17 -65.18 19.60
N LYS A 520 12.13 -64.28 19.86
CA LYS A 520 11.96 -62.94 20.42
C LYS A 520 12.85 -61.95 19.65
N LYS A 521 12.26 -60.89 19.11
CA LYS A 521 12.99 -59.79 18.45
C LYS A 521 13.28 -58.70 19.47
N TYR A 522 14.55 -58.38 19.66
CA TYR A 522 14.98 -57.30 20.55
C TYR A 522 15.14 -56.00 19.77
N LYS A 523 15.16 -54.88 20.49
CA LYS A 523 15.30 -53.53 19.91
C LYS A 523 16.51 -53.40 18.97
N VAL A 524 17.63 -54.04 19.34
CA VAL A 524 18.88 -54.04 18.58
C VAL A 524 18.71 -54.67 17.21
N ASP A 525 17.88 -55.70 17.08
CA ASP A 525 17.66 -56.41 15.81
C ASP A 525 16.98 -55.51 14.77
N TRP A 526 16.02 -54.70 15.22
CA TRP A 526 15.35 -53.69 14.39
C TRP A 526 16.29 -52.57 13.96
N VAL A 527 17.13 -52.09 14.89
CA VAL A 527 18.15 -51.08 14.58
C VAL A 527 19.14 -51.59 13.55
N ASN A 528 19.67 -52.80 13.73
CA ASN A 528 20.62 -53.40 12.79
C ASN A 528 20.00 -53.59 11.39
N SER A 529 18.73 -54.00 11.32
CA SER A 529 18.05 -54.17 10.03
C SER A 529 17.88 -52.85 9.27
N LEU A 530 17.59 -51.75 9.97
CA LEU A 530 17.53 -50.42 9.37
C LEU A 530 18.91 -49.90 8.94
N VAL A 531 19.95 -50.18 9.71
CA VAL A 531 21.34 -49.83 9.35
C VAL A 531 21.78 -50.59 8.10
N GLU A 532 21.50 -51.89 8.01
CA GLU A 532 21.78 -52.71 6.81
C GLU A 532 20.98 -52.22 5.59
N TRP A 533 19.71 -51.85 5.77
CA TRP A 533 18.93 -51.22 4.71
C TRP A 533 19.57 -49.90 4.24
N ARG A 534 20.03 -49.05 5.16
CA ARG A 534 20.68 -47.77 4.83
C ARG A 534 21.99 -47.96 4.07
N LYS A 535 22.77 -49.01 4.37
CA LYS A 535 24.05 -49.32 3.68
C LYS A 535 23.86 -49.60 2.19
N GLN A 536 22.68 -50.04 1.77
CA GLN A 536 22.35 -50.34 0.37
C GLN A 536 21.88 -49.12 -0.45
N LYS A 537 21.87 -47.93 0.16
CA LYS A 537 21.39 -46.68 -0.47
C LYS A 537 22.53 -45.71 -0.74
N PRO A 538 22.35 -44.73 -1.66
CA PRO A 538 23.36 -43.71 -1.93
C PRO A 538 23.89 -43.02 -0.67
N TYR A 539 25.21 -42.79 -0.62
CA TYR A 539 25.87 -42.17 0.54
C TYR A 539 25.96 -40.65 0.45
N HIS A 540 26.02 -40.13 -0.77
CA HIS A 540 25.98 -38.71 -1.07
C HIS A 540 24.75 -38.40 -1.90
N SER A 541 24.28 -37.15 -1.80
CA SER A 541 23.23 -36.65 -2.67
C SER A 541 23.82 -36.28 -4.02
N ASP A 542 23.18 -36.71 -5.11
CA ASP A 542 23.40 -36.14 -6.44
C ASP A 542 22.70 -34.78 -6.59
N ASP A 543 21.91 -34.36 -5.57
CA ASP A 543 21.13 -33.14 -5.60
C ASP A 543 21.98 -31.90 -5.27
N LEU A 544 22.65 -31.38 -6.29
CA LEU A 544 23.36 -30.09 -6.25
C LEU A 544 22.41 -28.88 -6.07
N LYS A 545 21.08 -29.08 -5.97
CA LYS A 545 20.09 -27.98 -6.00
C LYS A 545 19.90 -27.27 -4.67
N SER A 546 20.19 -27.89 -3.53
CA SER A 546 19.99 -27.29 -2.21
C SER A 546 21.26 -26.63 -1.67
N VAL A 547 21.63 -25.52 -2.29
CA VAL A 547 22.69 -24.63 -1.78
C VAL A 547 22.10 -23.71 -0.72
N LYS A 548 22.79 -23.54 0.41
CA LYS A 548 22.44 -22.52 1.40
C LYS A 548 22.78 -21.13 0.83
N ILE A 549 21.74 -20.38 0.47
CA ILE A 549 21.87 -19.06 -0.15
C ILE A 549 22.32 -18.01 0.88
N ALA A 550 21.58 -17.85 1.97
CA ALA A 550 21.94 -16.93 3.03
C ALA A 550 23.06 -17.52 3.90
N THR A 551 24.30 -17.07 3.68
CA THR A 551 25.46 -17.37 4.54
C THR A 551 25.93 -16.10 5.26
N PRO A 552 26.73 -16.22 6.34
CA PRO A 552 27.29 -15.03 7.00
C PRO A 552 28.08 -14.13 6.04
N ALA A 553 28.80 -14.72 5.08
CA ALA A 553 29.54 -13.97 4.05
C ALA A 553 28.60 -13.19 3.12
N VAL A 554 27.52 -13.82 2.65
CA VAL A 554 26.51 -13.16 1.79
C VAL A 554 25.86 -11.99 2.54
N MET A 555 25.41 -12.21 3.77
CA MET A 555 24.78 -11.16 4.59
C MET A 555 25.75 -10.02 4.89
N GLN A 556 27.00 -10.32 5.23
CA GLN A 556 28.02 -9.30 5.48
C GLN A 556 28.27 -8.47 4.23
N ARG A 557 28.40 -9.11 3.05
CA ARG A 557 28.60 -8.41 1.79
C ARG A 557 27.44 -7.48 1.44
N ILE A 558 26.18 -7.92 1.65
CA ILE A 558 25.00 -7.06 1.44
C ILE A 558 25.08 -5.82 2.33
N ARG A 559 25.44 -5.98 3.61
CA ARG A 559 25.57 -4.87 4.57
C ARG A 559 26.72 -3.93 4.22
N ASP A 560 27.85 -4.48 3.78
CA ASP A 560 28.98 -3.67 3.33
C ASP A 560 28.59 -2.82 2.12
N VAL A 561 27.87 -3.38 1.14
CA VAL A 561 27.35 -2.60 0.00
C VAL A 561 26.38 -1.51 0.48
N ILE A 562 25.47 -1.80 1.42
CA ILE A 562 24.54 -0.79 1.98
C ILE A 562 25.29 0.33 2.73
N ARG A 563 26.37 0.00 3.43
CA ARG A 563 27.16 0.98 4.20
C ARG A 563 28.09 1.81 3.33
N ASP A 564 28.75 1.18 2.36
CA ASP A 564 29.89 1.76 1.65
C ASP A 564 29.46 2.43 0.33
N LEU A 565 28.25 2.17 -0.16
CA LEU A 565 27.73 2.79 -1.38
C LEU A 565 27.38 4.27 -1.14
N ILE A 566 28.03 5.16 -1.88
CA ILE A 566 27.70 6.58 -1.90
C ILE A 566 26.45 6.80 -2.75
N THR A 567 25.39 7.30 -2.12
CA THR A 567 24.11 7.59 -2.79
C THR A 567 23.81 9.10 -2.79
N PRO A 568 23.02 9.60 -3.75
CA PRO A 568 22.52 10.97 -3.69
C PRO A 568 21.62 11.18 -2.47
N SER A 569 21.61 12.39 -1.90
CA SER A 569 20.83 12.73 -0.69
C SER A 569 19.32 12.56 -0.82
N TRP A 570 18.79 12.61 -2.05
CA TRP A 570 17.37 12.41 -2.33
C TRP A 570 16.94 10.93 -2.33
N LEU A 571 17.89 9.99 -2.30
CA LEU A 571 17.58 8.56 -2.25
C LEU A 571 17.44 8.12 -0.79
N ASN A 572 16.28 7.53 -0.45
CA ASN A 572 16.04 7.03 0.89
C ASN A 572 17.03 5.91 1.25
N SER A 573 17.51 5.93 2.50
CA SER A 573 18.46 4.93 3.00
C SER A 573 17.78 3.59 3.26
N VAL A 574 18.52 2.50 3.03
CA VAL A 574 18.16 1.14 3.45
C VAL A 574 18.81 0.88 4.83
N PRO A 575 18.19 0.12 5.75
CA PRO A 575 18.80 -0.18 7.04
C PRO A 575 20.18 -0.86 6.91
N HIS A 576 21.22 -0.26 7.50
CA HIS A 576 22.59 -0.79 7.45
C HIS A 576 22.73 -2.17 8.11
N ASN A 577 21.85 -2.49 9.07
CA ASN A 577 21.76 -3.77 9.76
C ASN A 577 20.73 -4.73 9.10
N PHE A 578 20.52 -4.61 7.79
CA PHE A 578 19.58 -5.45 7.04
C PHE A 578 19.69 -6.94 7.40
N GLY A 579 18.54 -7.57 7.61
CA GLY A 579 18.41 -8.98 8.02
C GLY A 579 18.42 -9.23 9.53
N ASP A 580 18.75 -8.22 10.36
CA ASP A 580 18.60 -8.30 11.81
C ASP A 580 17.17 -7.96 12.24
N SER A 581 16.70 -8.58 13.32
CA SER A 581 15.39 -8.24 13.93
C SER A 581 15.33 -6.78 14.40
N ALA A 582 16.47 -6.21 14.78
CA ALA A 582 16.61 -4.82 15.20
C ALA A 582 16.49 -3.80 14.04
N ALA A 583 16.57 -4.23 12.78
CA ALA A 583 16.43 -3.35 11.61
C ALA A 583 14.99 -2.84 11.41
N GLY A 584 14.02 -3.43 12.11
CA GLY A 584 12.60 -3.11 11.94
C GLY A 584 12.01 -3.63 10.64
N THR A 585 10.84 -3.12 10.28
CA THR A 585 10.13 -3.47 9.05
C THR A 585 10.65 -2.62 7.90
N VAL A 586 11.16 -3.28 6.86
CA VAL A 586 11.57 -2.64 5.61
C VAL A 586 10.32 -2.17 4.86
N LYS A 587 10.29 -0.90 4.45
CA LYS A 587 9.17 -0.27 3.74
C LYS A 587 9.25 -0.51 2.22
N ALA A 588 8.15 -0.33 1.49
CA ALA A 588 8.13 -0.51 0.03
C ALA A 588 9.26 0.19 -0.75
N ASP A 589 9.56 1.45 -0.44
CA ASP A 589 10.61 2.20 -1.14
C ASP A 589 12.03 1.73 -0.78
N GLU A 590 12.21 1.23 0.44
CA GLU A 590 13.45 0.60 0.87
C GLU A 590 13.61 -0.75 0.16
N TRP A 591 12.54 -1.53 -0.03
CA TRP A 591 12.55 -2.74 -0.85
C TRP A 591 12.92 -2.43 -2.30
N ARG A 592 12.30 -1.41 -2.90
CA ARG A 592 12.63 -0.93 -4.26
C ARG A 592 14.10 -0.56 -4.37
N THR A 593 14.62 0.19 -3.40
CA THR A 593 16.03 0.65 -3.39
C THR A 593 17.00 -0.50 -3.14
N LEU A 594 16.64 -1.45 -2.28
CA LEU A 594 17.42 -2.66 -2.02
C LEU A 594 17.56 -3.50 -3.29
N ILE A 595 16.44 -3.85 -3.95
CA ILE A 595 16.45 -4.76 -5.10
C ILE A 595 17.01 -4.13 -6.38
N THR A 596 16.84 -2.82 -6.59
CA THR A 596 17.30 -2.18 -7.84
C THR A 596 18.74 -1.69 -7.80
N ILE A 597 19.33 -1.52 -6.60
CA ILE A 597 20.66 -0.94 -6.43
C ILE A 597 21.58 -1.86 -5.63
N HIS A 598 21.24 -2.13 -4.37
CA HIS A 598 22.16 -2.77 -3.43
C HIS A 598 22.33 -4.27 -3.68
N LEU A 599 21.22 -4.98 -3.85
CA LEU A 599 21.22 -6.43 -4.00
C LEU A 599 21.91 -6.89 -5.30
N PRO A 600 21.69 -6.25 -6.47
CA PRO A 600 22.42 -6.60 -7.69
C PRO A 600 23.93 -6.43 -7.52
N LEU A 601 24.39 -5.31 -6.93
CA LEU A 601 25.82 -5.08 -6.68
C LEU A 601 26.42 -6.14 -5.75
N ALA A 602 25.72 -6.48 -4.67
CA ALA A 602 26.17 -7.51 -3.74
C ALA A 602 26.21 -8.90 -4.39
N LEU A 603 25.11 -9.35 -5.00
CA LEU A 603 24.99 -10.70 -5.54
C LEU A 603 25.85 -10.93 -6.78
N ILE A 604 25.97 -9.95 -7.68
CA ILE A 604 26.88 -10.05 -8.84
C ILE A 604 28.33 -10.18 -8.36
N SER A 605 28.73 -9.44 -7.31
CA SER A 605 30.09 -9.53 -6.77
C SER A 605 30.41 -10.88 -6.12
N LEU A 606 29.39 -11.63 -5.68
CA LEU A 606 29.56 -12.94 -5.05
C LEU A 606 29.42 -14.09 -6.03
N TRP A 607 28.49 -13.99 -7.00
CA TRP A 607 28.04 -15.11 -7.82
C TRP A 607 28.27 -14.91 -9.34
N GLY A 608 28.72 -13.72 -9.77
CA GLY A 608 28.87 -13.38 -11.19
C GLY A 608 30.19 -13.79 -11.84
N PHE A 609 31.27 -13.94 -11.06
CA PHE A 609 32.62 -14.30 -11.51
C PHE A 609 33.06 -15.62 -10.85
N ASP A 610 34.23 -15.63 -10.19
CA ASP A 610 34.67 -16.72 -9.34
C ASP A 610 33.85 -16.70 -8.04
N VAL A 611 33.11 -17.78 -7.77
CA VAL A 611 32.26 -17.83 -6.58
C VAL A 611 33.13 -17.94 -5.33
N VAL A 612 33.35 -16.81 -4.67
CA VAL A 612 34.16 -16.72 -3.45
C VAL A 612 33.39 -17.29 -2.26
N GLY A 613 33.98 -18.24 -1.54
CA GLY A 613 33.41 -18.78 -0.30
C GLY A 613 32.46 -19.97 -0.47
N TYR A 614 32.35 -20.54 -1.68
CA TYR A 614 31.62 -21.78 -1.93
C TYR A 614 32.51 -22.80 -2.65
N PRO A 615 32.29 -24.11 -2.43
CA PRO A 615 33.01 -25.13 -3.20
C PRO A 615 32.65 -25.05 -4.71
N PRO A 616 33.59 -25.40 -5.62
CA PRO A 616 33.44 -25.16 -7.07
C PRO A 616 32.18 -25.77 -7.70
N ASN A 617 31.68 -26.85 -7.13
CA ASN A 617 30.47 -27.55 -7.55
C ASN A 617 29.16 -26.75 -7.33
N HIS A 618 29.16 -25.72 -6.48
CA HIS A 618 27.97 -24.88 -6.23
C HIS A 618 27.87 -23.65 -7.14
N SER A 619 28.93 -23.33 -7.89
CA SER A 619 28.99 -22.13 -8.73
C SER A 619 27.87 -22.05 -9.80
N PRO A 620 27.56 -23.13 -10.56
CA PRO A 620 26.51 -23.07 -11.58
C PRO A 620 25.13 -22.78 -10.98
N ARG A 621 24.85 -23.33 -9.80
CA ARG A 621 23.57 -23.18 -9.11
C ARG A 621 23.37 -21.76 -8.58
N LEU A 622 24.40 -21.17 -7.99
CA LEU A 622 24.35 -19.79 -7.51
C LEU A 622 24.19 -18.79 -8.67
N ARG A 623 24.76 -19.10 -9.84
CA ARG A 623 24.57 -18.31 -11.06
C ARG A 623 23.14 -18.43 -11.61
N GLU A 624 22.55 -19.62 -11.57
CA GLU A 624 21.13 -19.81 -11.93
C GLU A 624 20.20 -18.98 -11.02
N ILE A 625 20.45 -18.96 -9.71
CA ILE A 625 19.71 -18.14 -8.74
C ILE A 625 19.95 -16.64 -8.99
N LEU A 626 21.18 -16.26 -9.36
CA LEU A 626 21.52 -14.88 -9.73
C LEU A 626 20.71 -14.44 -10.94
N ASP A 627 20.72 -15.21 -12.03
CA ASP A 627 20.03 -14.87 -13.29
C ASP A 627 18.51 -14.79 -13.09
N HIS A 628 17.95 -15.70 -12.28
CA HIS A 628 16.55 -15.64 -11.86
C HIS A 628 16.25 -14.36 -11.06
N THR A 629 17.12 -14.01 -10.11
CA THR A 629 16.99 -12.76 -9.35
C THR A 629 17.12 -11.53 -10.26
N MET A 630 18.02 -11.55 -11.25
CA MET A 630 18.21 -10.45 -12.20
C MET A 630 16.99 -10.21 -13.10
N SER A 631 16.19 -11.24 -13.38
CA SER A 631 14.91 -11.09 -14.07
C SER A 631 13.94 -10.24 -13.23
N LEU A 632 13.84 -10.50 -11.93
CA LEU A 632 13.03 -9.69 -11.00
C LEU A 632 13.58 -8.26 -10.86
N VAL A 633 14.90 -8.10 -10.78
CA VAL A 633 15.57 -6.79 -10.72
C VAL A 633 15.25 -5.96 -11.97
N SER A 634 15.32 -6.58 -13.15
CA SER A 634 15.06 -5.94 -14.44
C SER A 634 13.60 -5.49 -14.53
N ALA A 635 12.65 -6.37 -14.20
CA ALA A 635 11.23 -6.01 -14.16
C ALA A 635 10.97 -4.87 -13.16
N THR A 636 11.53 -4.95 -11.94
CA THR A 636 11.36 -3.92 -10.90
C THR A 636 11.96 -2.58 -11.32
N THR A 637 13.08 -2.60 -12.04
CA THR A 637 13.72 -1.40 -12.59
C THR A 637 12.88 -0.76 -13.69
N LEU A 638 12.26 -1.56 -14.55
CA LEU A 638 11.42 -1.09 -15.65
C LEU A 638 10.12 -0.45 -15.14
N VAL A 639 9.40 -1.11 -14.23
CA VAL A 639 8.14 -0.56 -13.66
C VAL A 639 8.39 0.71 -12.85
N SER A 640 9.59 0.90 -12.30
CA SER A 640 9.97 2.08 -11.52
C SER A 640 10.40 3.29 -12.37
N LYS A 641 10.42 3.19 -13.71
CA LYS A 641 10.80 4.32 -14.58
C LYS A 641 9.71 5.39 -14.59
N ARG A 642 10.12 6.66 -14.51
CA ARG A 642 9.24 7.84 -14.67
C ARG A 642 8.72 8.05 -16.10
N VAL A 643 9.19 7.24 -17.05
CA VAL A 643 8.79 7.29 -18.47
C VAL A 643 8.61 5.87 -18.95
N MET A 644 7.46 5.59 -19.56
CA MET A 644 7.13 4.27 -20.09
C MET A 644 7.11 4.30 -21.62
N THR A 645 7.50 3.20 -22.25
CA THR A 645 7.40 2.97 -23.70
C THR A 645 6.78 1.60 -23.89
N ARG A 646 6.23 1.31 -25.08
CA ARG A 646 5.74 -0.04 -25.38
C ARG A 646 6.84 -1.09 -25.20
N ALA A 647 8.04 -0.82 -25.74
CA ALA A 647 9.19 -1.71 -25.56
C ALA A 647 9.58 -1.95 -24.08
N ARG A 648 9.48 -0.93 -23.21
CA ARG A 648 9.74 -1.09 -21.77
C ARG A 648 8.64 -1.88 -21.07
N ALA A 649 7.38 -1.68 -21.45
CA ALA A 649 6.26 -2.45 -20.92
C ALA A 649 6.39 -3.91 -21.33
N ASP A 650 6.66 -4.18 -22.61
CA ASP A 650 6.86 -5.53 -23.14
C ASP A 650 8.06 -6.21 -22.46
N ALA A 651 9.20 -5.53 -22.34
CA ALA A 651 10.35 -6.04 -21.59
C ALA A 651 10.04 -6.30 -20.11
N PHE A 652 9.17 -5.50 -19.48
CA PHE A 652 8.72 -5.76 -18.11
C PHE A 652 7.93 -7.08 -18.04
N LEU A 653 6.98 -7.28 -18.95
CA LEU A 653 6.17 -8.49 -19.01
C LEU A 653 7.04 -9.72 -19.28
N GLU A 654 7.98 -9.63 -20.22
CA GLU A 654 8.94 -10.70 -20.52
C GLU A 654 9.75 -11.09 -19.28
N ASN A 655 10.38 -10.13 -18.61
CA ASN A 655 11.18 -10.39 -17.41
C ASN A 655 10.34 -10.99 -16.27
N MET A 656 9.10 -10.52 -16.11
CA MET A 656 8.20 -11.05 -15.08
C MET A 656 7.72 -12.47 -15.40
N ALA A 657 7.39 -12.74 -16.67
CA ALA A 657 7.03 -14.08 -17.13
C ALA A 657 8.18 -15.06 -16.95
N LEU A 658 9.42 -14.67 -17.30
CA LEU A 658 10.63 -15.46 -17.07
C LEU A 658 10.80 -15.79 -15.58
N TYR A 659 10.74 -14.78 -14.71
CA TYR A 659 10.84 -14.95 -13.26
C TYR A 659 9.80 -15.92 -12.71
N ILE A 660 8.53 -15.80 -13.12
CA ILE A 660 7.45 -16.66 -12.60
C ILE A 660 7.55 -18.08 -13.16
N ARG A 661 7.91 -18.25 -14.44
CA ARG A 661 8.07 -19.56 -15.09
C ARG A 661 9.13 -20.40 -14.38
N ASP A 662 10.27 -19.79 -14.13
CA ASP A 662 11.45 -20.50 -13.62
C ASP A 662 11.42 -20.59 -12.08
N LEU A 663 10.45 -19.94 -11.42
CA LEU A 663 10.33 -19.88 -9.96
C LEU A 663 10.43 -21.25 -9.27
N LYS A 664 9.68 -22.26 -9.74
CA LYS A 664 9.70 -23.61 -9.14
C LYS A 664 10.89 -24.45 -9.58
N VAL A 665 11.51 -24.10 -10.69
CA VAL A 665 12.74 -24.76 -11.17
C VAL A 665 13.90 -24.32 -10.29
N VAL A 666 14.01 -23.01 -10.06
CA VAL A 666 15.06 -22.40 -9.25
C VAL A 666 14.77 -22.53 -7.76
N HIS A 667 13.52 -22.48 -7.32
CA HIS A 667 13.14 -22.65 -5.92
C HIS A 667 12.04 -23.72 -5.79
N PRO A 668 12.39 -25.01 -5.67
CA PRO A 668 11.40 -26.11 -5.63
C PRO A 668 10.36 -26.01 -4.51
N SER A 669 10.74 -25.40 -3.38
CA SER A 669 9.85 -25.15 -2.23
C SER A 669 8.97 -23.90 -2.39
N ALA A 670 9.17 -23.09 -3.42
CA ALA A 670 8.45 -21.86 -3.63
C ALA A 670 6.98 -22.10 -4.03
N LYS A 671 6.12 -21.21 -3.54
CA LYS A 671 4.69 -21.19 -3.86
C LYS A 671 4.41 -20.04 -4.80
N HIS A 672 3.53 -20.25 -5.79
CA HIS A 672 3.01 -19.13 -6.56
C HIS A 672 2.03 -18.32 -5.71
N LEU A 673 2.37 -17.05 -5.52
CA LEU A 673 1.52 -16.07 -4.85
C LEU A 673 0.52 -15.47 -5.84
N PRO A 674 -0.65 -14.99 -5.36
CA PRO A 674 -1.55 -14.19 -6.18
C PRO A 674 -0.84 -13.02 -6.86
N ASN A 675 0.11 -12.39 -6.16
CA ASN A 675 0.88 -11.24 -6.67
C ASN A 675 1.67 -11.58 -7.94
N HIS A 676 2.20 -12.81 -8.08
CA HIS A 676 2.86 -13.23 -9.32
C HIS A 676 1.91 -13.11 -10.52
N HIS A 677 0.69 -13.63 -10.39
CA HIS A 677 -0.29 -13.52 -11.47
C HIS A 677 -0.75 -12.06 -11.67
N MET A 678 -1.04 -11.32 -10.58
CA MET A 678 -1.44 -9.90 -10.68
C MET A 678 -0.39 -9.04 -11.39
N SER A 679 0.90 -9.34 -11.20
CA SER A 679 2.00 -8.57 -11.80
C SER A 679 2.02 -8.61 -13.32
N LEU A 680 1.49 -9.67 -13.94
CA LEU A 680 1.38 -9.77 -15.40
C LEU A 680 0.41 -8.75 -15.98
N HIS A 681 -0.64 -8.39 -15.22
CA HIS A 681 -1.63 -7.39 -15.63
C HIS A 681 -1.09 -5.95 -15.53
N ILE A 682 0.02 -5.70 -14.83
CA ILE A 682 0.65 -4.38 -14.73
C ILE A 682 1.03 -3.87 -16.13
N HIS A 683 1.44 -4.77 -17.04
CA HIS A 683 1.73 -4.43 -18.45
C HIS A 683 0.60 -3.64 -19.11
N SER A 684 -0.63 -4.16 -19.06
CA SER A 684 -1.79 -3.52 -19.67
C SER A 684 -2.05 -2.13 -19.07
N PHE A 685 -1.87 -1.97 -17.75
CA PHE A 685 -2.04 -0.69 -17.09
C PHE A 685 -0.93 0.32 -17.43
N LEU A 686 0.30 -0.15 -17.63
CA LEU A 686 1.41 0.67 -18.09
C LEU A 686 1.15 1.23 -19.50
N LEU A 687 0.48 0.47 -20.37
CA LEU A 687 0.06 0.96 -21.69
C LEU A 687 -1.11 1.96 -21.59
N LEU A 688 -2.10 1.66 -20.74
CA LEU A 688 -3.29 2.50 -20.57
C LEU A 688 -2.99 3.86 -19.92
N PHE A 689 -2.12 3.90 -18.92
CA PHE A 689 -1.92 5.09 -18.08
C PHE A 689 -0.47 5.60 -18.03
N GLY A 690 0.49 4.87 -18.61
CA GLY A 690 1.90 5.16 -18.43
C GLY A 690 2.40 4.79 -17.02
N PRO A 691 3.50 5.41 -16.55
CA PRO A 691 3.98 5.18 -15.20
C PRO A 691 3.01 5.81 -14.19
N PHE A 692 2.49 4.99 -13.29
CA PHE A 692 1.65 5.42 -12.17
C PHE A 692 2.38 5.17 -10.85
N SER A 693 2.24 6.08 -9.91
CA SER A 693 2.84 5.96 -8.58
C SER A 693 1.77 5.87 -7.52
N THR A 694 2.13 5.20 -6.44
CA THR A 694 1.26 4.92 -5.31
C THR A 694 1.61 5.85 -4.17
N THR A 695 0.64 6.14 -3.31
CA THR A 695 0.77 7.11 -2.23
C THR A 695 1.36 6.54 -0.94
N GLY A 696 1.90 5.32 -0.98
CA GLY A 696 2.28 4.50 0.19
C GLY A 696 3.03 5.21 1.30
N GLN A 697 4.00 6.06 0.93
CA GLN A 697 4.81 6.75 1.94
C GLN A 697 4.06 7.81 2.75
N LEU A 698 2.86 8.22 2.34
CA LEU A 698 2.08 9.28 2.99
C LEU A 698 1.08 8.74 4.03
N GLU A 699 0.80 7.43 4.05
CA GLU A 699 -0.24 6.78 4.87
C GLU A 699 -0.05 6.98 6.39
N SER A 700 1.19 6.85 6.87
CA SER A 700 1.53 7.07 8.29
C SER A 700 1.41 8.54 8.73
N THR A 701 1.58 9.48 7.79
CA THR A 701 1.66 10.92 8.10
C THR A 701 0.33 11.65 7.86
N MET A 702 -0.66 10.99 7.25
CA MET A 702 -1.88 11.62 6.72
C MET A 702 -3.00 11.93 7.74
N LEU A 703 -2.80 11.66 9.04
CA LEU A 703 -3.73 12.17 10.05
C LEU A 703 -3.72 13.70 10.08
N GLN A 704 -4.90 14.29 10.32
CA GLN A 704 -5.30 15.71 10.45
C GLN A 704 -4.23 16.83 10.25
N SER A 705 -3.05 16.72 10.86
CA SER A 705 -1.85 17.53 10.61
C SER A 705 -1.46 17.61 9.13
N PHE A 706 -1.68 16.56 8.33
CA PHE A 706 -1.37 16.59 6.90
C PHE A 706 -2.29 17.48 6.08
N ILE A 707 -3.61 17.41 6.30
CA ILE A 707 -4.57 18.27 5.61
C ILE A 707 -4.33 19.73 6.01
N GLN A 708 -4.12 19.97 7.30
CA GLN A 708 -3.80 21.30 7.81
C GLN A 708 -2.44 21.80 7.27
N GLY A 709 -1.44 20.93 7.21
CA GLY A 709 -0.09 21.23 6.72
C GLY A 709 -0.05 21.46 5.22
N GLY A 710 -0.77 20.65 4.45
CA GLY A 710 -0.96 20.82 3.02
C GLY A 710 -1.69 22.13 2.70
N LYS A 711 -2.74 22.47 3.44
CA LYS A 711 -3.42 23.77 3.27
C LYS A 711 -2.58 24.96 3.72
N LEU A 712 -1.76 24.80 4.75
CA LEU A 712 -0.78 25.82 5.16
C LEU A 712 0.26 26.05 4.08
N ARG A 713 0.88 24.99 3.55
CA ARG A 713 1.81 25.05 2.41
C ARG A 713 1.14 25.67 1.18
N ARG A 714 -0.13 25.32 0.93
CA ARG A 714 -0.93 25.92 -0.15
C ARG A 714 -1.14 27.42 0.03
N TRP A 715 -1.40 27.88 1.26
CA TRP A 715 -1.51 29.31 1.56
C TRP A 715 -0.19 30.03 1.35
N LEU A 716 0.93 29.46 1.83
CA LEU A 716 2.27 30.02 1.66
C LEU A 716 2.75 30.07 0.19
N ALA A 717 2.21 29.20 -0.67
CA ALA A 717 2.53 29.17 -2.10
C ALA A 717 1.79 30.24 -2.94
N ARG A 718 0.93 31.05 -2.32
CA ARG A 718 0.15 32.07 -3.04
C ARG A 718 1.04 33.23 -3.52
N PRO A 719 0.87 33.70 -4.77
CA PRO A 719 1.68 34.81 -5.30
C PRO A 719 1.35 36.16 -4.62
N ASP A 720 0.15 36.31 -4.07
CA ASP A 720 -0.36 37.52 -3.41
C ASP A 720 -0.03 37.61 -1.91
N CYS A 721 0.79 36.68 -1.37
CA CYS A 721 1.31 36.82 -0.01
C CYS A 721 2.17 38.08 0.17
N SER A 722 2.10 38.69 1.36
CA SER A 722 2.92 39.84 1.73
C SER A 722 4.43 39.51 1.72
N PRO A 723 5.32 40.51 1.60
CA PRO A 723 6.76 40.27 1.62
C PRO A 723 7.23 39.54 2.88
N ALA A 724 6.68 39.88 4.05
CA ALA A 724 6.99 39.23 5.32
C ALA A 724 6.64 37.73 5.30
N ILE A 725 5.46 37.37 4.78
CA ILE A 725 5.04 35.96 4.69
C ILE A 725 5.87 35.16 3.68
N LYS A 726 6.29 35.79 2.57
CA LYS A 726 7.21 35.18 1.60
C LYS A 726 8.56 34.87 2.25
N GLU A 727 9.06 35.76 3.10
CA GLU A 727 10.30 35.54 3.85
C GLU A 727 10.15 34.43 4.89
N CYS A 728 9.04 34.41 5.64
CA CYS A 728 8.73 33.29 6.53
C CYS A 728 8.67 31.94 5.79
N ASN A 729 8.11 31.93 4.57
CA ASN A 729 8.10 30.72 3.74
C ASN A 729 9.51 30.27 3.37
N ARG A 730 10.41 31.20 3.00
CA ARG A 730 11.82 30.88 2.73
C ARG A 730 12.53 30.29 3.95
N LEU A 731 12.34 30.90 5.12
CA LEU A 731 12.90 30.40 6.38
C LEU A 731 12.36 29.02 6.75
N LEU A 732 11.06 28.80 6.57
CA LEU A 732 10.43 27.49 6.78
C LEU A 732 10.97 26.45 5.81
N HIS A 733 11.12 26.79 4.53
CA HIS A 733 11.73 25.91 3.55
C HIS A 733 13.16 25.56 3.94
N LYS A 734 14.00 26.53 4.31
CA LYS A 734 15.37 26.30 4.78
C LYS A 734 15.42 25.36 5.98
N PHE A 735 14.62 25.64 7.01
CA PHE A 735 14.52 24.78 8.19
C PHE A 735 14.10 23.35 7.84
N LEU A 736 13.07 23.18 7.02
CA LEU A 736 12.60 21.86 6.60
C LEU A 736 13.62 21.14 5.71
N SER A 737 14.43 21.88 4.97
CA SER A 737 15.47 21.36 4.09
C SER A 737 16.64 20.81 4.91
N GLU A 738 17.05 21.53 5.96
CA GLU A 738 18.08 21.11 6.93
C GLU A 738 17.63 19.90 7.78
N VAL A 739 16.36 19.87 8.21
CA VAL A 739 15.80 18.75 8.98
C VAL A 739 15.62 17.48 8.14
N ASN A 740 15.35 17.62 6.83
CA ASN A 740 15.18 16.50 5.91
C ASN A 740 16.43 16.14 5.09
N GLY A 741 17.59 16.76 5.36
CA GLY A 741 18.84 16.49 4.64
C GLY A 741 18.84 16.88 3.16
N LEU A 742 17.99 17.83 2.75
CA LEU A 742 17.91 18.36 1.39
C LEU A 742 18.49 19.78 1.39
N ASP A 743 19.74 19.98 0.99
CA ASP A 743 20.30 21.33 0.87
C ASP A 743 19.68 22.09 -0.30
N ALA A 744 19.33 23.37 -0.05
CA ALA A 744 18.65 24.26 -0.99
C ALA A 744 19.58 25.00 -1.98
N ASP A 745 20.89 24.72 -2.00
CA ASP A 745 21.77 25.26 -3.03
C ASP A 745 23.04 24.41 -3.17
N GLY A 746 23.32 23.93 -4.38
CA GLY A 746 24.41 23.02 -4.71
C GLY A 746 25.82 23.65 -4.64
N SER A 747 26.20 24.23 -3.50
CA SER A 747 27.57 24.66 -3.24
C SER A 747 27.93 24.55 -1.76
N ARG A 748 28.94 23.75 -1.44
CA ARG A 748 29.60 23.71 -0.12
C ARG A 748 30.35 25.04 0.11
N PRO A 749 30.39 25.60 1.33
CA PRO A 749 31.57 26.30 1.78
C PRO A 749 32.62 25.27 2.22
N ASN A 750 33.83 25.40 1.69
CA ASN A 750 35.00 24.66 2.15
C ASN A 750 35.25 24.91 3.65
N THR A 751 35.29 23.83 4.43
CA THR A 751 36.29 23.58 5.47
C THR A 751 36.36 22.08 5.74
#